data_AF-A0A7C7AEP0-F1
#
_entry.id   AF-A0A7C7AEP0-F1
#
_cell.length_a   1.000
_cell.length_b   1.000
_cell.length_c   1.000
_cell.angle_alpha   90.00
_cell.angle_beta   90.00
_cell.angle_gamma   90.00
#
_symmetry.space_group_name_H-M   'P 1'
#
loop_
_entity.id
_entity.type
_entity.pdbx_description
1 polymer ?
#
loop_
_entity_poly.entity_id
_entity_poly.type
_entity_poly.pdbx_seq_one_letter_code
_entity_poly.pdbx_strand_id
1 'polypeptide(L)'
;MKRLLALLLAVLLFLPSVALAGPGLDNIDEITQGYLKSLNEDIAEKTHGDVTDFYAVTNKKGQPLRSGNLLLGVPGFEEFEGSFFYVVWGPYGREGGIKKDFHGINRARYIGYSKYGEAIGNVFYPPDFPPKGQEKPYPFGTLIERPWGDKSVRNAFPQFFVQAQNPINNALINYGYDPKSDLLMRIQFGYFISALMNGYDPFDLFDPKVMGHPVYQNPEKYIHIVLPPTDDTMGSGLVFHKGRDGRLYYMSVPIVSVRFMDLTGPIEIPEDMIEITPKERVAQVGEEVEFDLKVKWEKVEFMKKFYNAFGYDLGFRVTLAHKTKNGSYPIDFSLYDKRMSKLTTQSYVDLVGDLPTDFNTGTTFKVKVQSAPTEVIAEIYPFLAPHNKNQPVVFATTSDYLYKTDKAIVRSFIPDYAIQIMPKEKTAKPGEDVDFNLTVTWKEHPKEQGFRVILAYQTPNGKLPVDFTIGGMTATKGKDVSYVSNMVTQPEGNISGTVRVKAQEKPSTLIAQVIPLDKNGAPLPVQIPYDIDPKNNQDTAIVKPKGIDYVALPYKDTIKLSIPYDKDKIDQKFSLPFTRMDSIEGIVPYMITIRDSQGGYQTFSGPGLKNFEMKYVDYTMSFSKAGTYWIEYEIWPVPKDLETKPENNKARITIEVNKIPKPARPSPDSGLHVELRG
;
A
#
# COMPACT_ATOMS: atom_id res chain seq x y z
N MET A 1 100.73 -11.79 -31.54
CA MET A 1 99.80 -11.06 -32.43
C MET A 1 98.77 -11.94 -33.14
N LYS A 2 99.13 -13.03 -33.83
CA LYS A 2 98.16 -13.86 -34.59
C LYS A 2 97.02 -14.49 -33.76
N ARG A 3 97.25 -14.79 -32.48
CA ARG A 3 96.22 -15.35 -31.57
C ARG A 3 95.27 -14.28 -30.98
N LEU A 4 95.73 -13.03 -30.84
CA LEU A 4 94.90 -11.92 -30.37
C LEU A 4 93.96 -11.42 -31.49
N LEU A 5 94.45 -11.42 -32.73
CA LEU A 5 93.66 -11.08 -33.92
C LEU A 5 92.57 -12.12 -34.20
N ALA A 6 92.86 -13.42 -33.98
CA ALA A 6 91.88 -14.49 -34.12
C ALA A 6 90.78 -14.43 -33.03
N LEU A 7 91.11 -14.03 -31.80
CA LEU A 7 90.12 -13.85 -30.73
C LEU A 7 89.24 -12.62 -30.97
N LEU A 8 89.81 -11.51 -31.46
CA LEU A 8 89.05 -10.32 -31.84
C LEU A 8 88.14 -10.57 -33.05
N LEU A 9 88.59 -11.33 -34.06
CA LEU A 9 87.72 -11.74 -35.18
C LEU A 9 86.62 -12.72 -34.73
N ALA A 10 86.89 -13.62 -33.77
CA ALA A 10 85.85 -14.51 -33.24
C ALA A 10 84.79 -13.73 -32.44
N VAL A 11 85.17 -12.72 -31.67
CA VAL A 11 84.23 -11.84 -30.95
C VAL A 11 83.46 -10.92 -31.90
N LEU A 12 84.10 -10.38 -32.95
CA LEU A 12 83.45 -9.55 -33.97
C LEU A 12 82.54 -10.34 -34.94
N LEU A 13 82.73 -11.65 -35.11
CA LEU A 13 81.87 -12.52 -35.92
C LEU A 13 80.74 -13.17 -35.11
N PHE A 14 80.84 -13.23 -33.78
CA PHE A 14 79.75 -13.69 -32.89
C PHE A 14 78.76 -12.58 -32.49
N LEU A 15 79.16 -11.31 -32.51
CA LEU A 15 78.28 -10.20 -32.15
C LEU A 15 77.16 -9.88 -33.17
N PRO A 16 77.28 -10.09 -34.49
CA PRO A 16 76.16 -9.89 -35.43
C PRO A 16 75.21 -11.09 -35.52
N SER A 17 75.61 -12.28 -35.08
CA SER A 17 74.77 -13.49 -35.14
C SER A 17 73.87 -13.67 -33.91
N VAL A 18 74.09 -12.92 -32.83
CA VAL A 18 73.17 -12.84 -31.67
C VAL A 18 72.18 -11.68 -31.79
N ALA A 19 72.43 -10.70 -32.67
CA ALA A 19 71.52 -9.56 -32.92
C ALA A 19 70.46 -9.81 -34.01
N LEU A 20 70.56 -10.90 -34.79
CA LEU A 20 69.68 -11.19 -35.95
C LEU A 20 68.79 -12.43 -35.78
N ALA A 21 68.69 -12.99 -34.58
CA ALA A 21 67.74 -14.05 -34.22
C ALA A 21 66.77 -13.60 -33.11
N GLY A 22 66.52 -12.30 -32.99
CA GLY A 22 65.33 -11.82 -32.29
C GLY A 22 64.09 -12.25 -33.09
N PRO A 23 63.07 -12.89 -32.50
CA PRO A 23 61.82 -13.15 -33.21
C PRO A 23 61.29 -11.81 -33.70
N GLY A 24 61.02 -11.73 -35.01
CA GLY A 24 60.59 -10.50 -35.68
C GLY A 24 59.45 -9.82 -34.91
N LEU A 25 59.77 -8.68 -34.31
CA LEU A 25 58.83 -7.76 -33.66
C LEU A 25 58.46 -6.59 -34.58
N ASP A 26 59.03 -6.50 -35.79
CA ASP A 26 58.98 -5.29 -36.61
C ASP A 26 57.84 -5.22 -37.63
N ASN A 27 56.82 -6.08 -37.55
CA ASN A 27 55.54 -5.86 -38.22
C ASN A 27 54.46 -6.70 -37.54
N ILE A 28 54.10 -6.34 -36.30
CA ILE A 28 52.78 -6.70 -35.79
C ILE A 28 51.80 -5.90 -36.66
N ASP A 29 50.92 -6.59 -37.39
CA ASP A 29 50.01 -5.91 -38.31
C ASP A 29 49.12 -4.89 -37.57
N GLU A 30 48.73 -3.83 -38.28
CA GLU A 30 47.91 -2.75 -37.75
C GLU A 30 46.59 -3.26 -37.14
N ILE A 31 46.10 -4.39 -37.68
CA ILE A 31 44.90 -5.10 -37.22
C ILE A 31 45.08 -5.67 -35.81
N THR A 32 46.20 -6.34 -35.54
CA THR A 32 46.54 -6.93 -34.23
C THR A 32 46.78 -5.83 -33.20
N GLN A 33 47.41 -4.72 -33.58
CA GLN A 33 47.57 -3.57 -32.69
C GLN A 33 46.23 -2.91 -32.36
N GLY A 34 45.36 -2.71 -33.36
CA GLY A 34 44.00 -2.18 -33.16
C GLY A 34 43.17 -3.07 -32.24
N TYR A 35 43.25 -4.40 -32.43
CA TYR A 35 42.54 -5.36 -31.58
C TYR A 35 43.07 -5.37 -30.14
N LEU A 36 44.40 -5.40 -29.96
CA LEU A 36 45.02 -5.32 -28.63
C LEU A 36 44.67 -4.03 -27.89
N LYS A 37 44.61 -2.92 -28.62
CA LYS A 37 44.19 -1.63 -28.06
C LYS A 37 42.76 -1.73 -27.53
N SER A 38 41.81 -2.23 -28.32
CA SER A 38 40.42 -2.43 -27.89
C SER A 38 40.32 -3.32 -26.65
N LEU A 39 41.00 -4.47 -26.63
CA LEU A 39 41.01 -5.35 -25.45
C LEU A 39 41.57 -4.66 -24.20
N ASN A 40 42.58 -3.80 -24.33
CA ASN A 40 43.16 -3.08 -23.22
C ASN A 40 42.32 -1.88 -22.77
N GLU A 41 41.62 -1.22 -23.68
CA GLU A 41 40.63 -0.19 -23.37
C GLU A 41 39.50 -0.79 -22.52
N ASP A 42 38.96 -1.95 -22.91
CA ASP A 42 37.94 -2.68 -22.12
C ASP A 42 38.43 -3.01 -20.71
N ILE A 43 39.67 -3.51 -20.58
CA ILE A 43 40.24 -3.85 -19.27
C ILE A 43 40.50 -2.60 -18.43
N ALA A 44 41.00 -1.52 -19.04
CA ALA A 44 41.21 -0.26 -18.35
C ALA A 44 39.88 0.30 -17.84
N GLU A 45 38.81 0.27 -18.64
CA GLU A 45 37.47 0.67 -18.21
C GLU A 45 36.99 -0.19 -17.03
N LYS A 46 37.04 -1.53 -17.17
CA LYS A 46 36.62 -2.49 -16.13
C LYS A 46 37.38 -2.40 -14.82
N THR A 47 38.60 -1.91 -14.87
CA THR A 47 39.46 -1.76 -13.70
C THR A 47 39.61 -0.30 -13.26
N HIS A 48 38.80 0.62 -13.81
CA HIS A 48 38.85 2.07 -13.52
C HIS A 48 40.25 2.67 -13.69
N GLY A 49 41.01 2.13 -14.66
CA GLY A 49 42.38 2.53 -14.97
C GLY A 49 43.46 1.86 -14.14
N ASP A 50 43.13 1.01 -13.15
CA ASP A 50 44.13 0.31 -12.33
C ASP A 50 44.97 -0.69 -13.13
N VAL A 51 44.40 -1.25 -14.21
CA VAL A 51 45.08 -2.18 -15.11
C VAL A 51 45.01 -1.64 -16.52
N THR A 52 46.13 -1.12 -17.01
CA THR A 52 46.33 -0.82 -18.43
C THR A 52 47.27 -1.86 -19.06
N ASP A 53 47.16 -2.01 -20.38
CA ASP A 53 48.10 -2.83 -21.17
C ASP A 53 48.21 -4.29 -20.70
N PHE A 54 47.08 -4.90 -20.33
CA PHE A 54 47.04 -6.31 -19.95
C PHE A 54 47.45 -7.22 -21.10
N TYR A 55 46.80 -7.07 -22.25
CA TYR A 55 47.09 -7.81 -23.46
C TYR A 55 48.27 -7.18 -24.21
N ALA A 56 49.19 -8.02 -24.65
CA ALA A 56 50.42 -7.64 -25.33
C ALA A 56 50.85 -8.77 -26.27
N VAL A 57 51.64 -8.45 -27.30
CA VAL A 57 52.08 -9.45 -28.29
C VAL A 57 52.86 -10.61 -27.68
N THR A 58 53.57 -10.37 -26.57
CA THR A 58 54.17 -11.43 -25.77
C THR A 58 53.86 -11.25 -24.30
N ASN A 59 53.75 -12.36 -23.56
CA ASN A 59 53.59 -12.31 -22.12
C ASN A 59 54.96 -12.08 -21.42
N LYS A 60 54.96 -11.99 -20.09
CA LYS A 60 56.19 -11.79 -19.29
C LYS A 60 57.19 -12.95 -19.38
N LYS A 61 56.82 -14.09 -19.99
CA LYS A 61 57.68 -15.23 -20.26
C LYS A 61 58.14 -15.31 -21.72
N GLY A 62 57.84 -14.30 -22.54
CA GLY A 62 58.19 -14.25 -23.95
C GLY A 62 57.34 -15.15 -24.85
N GLN A 63 56.21 -15.66 -24.35
CA GLN A 63 55.31 -16.51 -25.13
C GLN A 63 54.44 -15.63 -26.04
N PRO A 64 54.23 -15.99 -27.32
CA PRO A 64 53.47 -15.17 -28.26
C PRO A 64 51.97 -15.21 -27.96
N LEU A 65 51.29 -14.10 -28.19
CA LEU A 65 49.84 -13.98 -28.14
C LEU A 65 49.21 -14.82 -29.26
N ARG A 66 48.03 -15.33 -28.97
CA ARG A 66 47.17 -15.97 -29.95
C ARG A 66 45.71 -15.79 -29.58
N SER A 67 44.86 -16.06 -30.55
CA SER A 67 43.44 -16.19 -30.35
C SER A 67 42.92 -17.52 -30.88
N GLY A 68 41.75 -17.92 -30.42
CA GLY A 68 41.09 -19.13 -30.90
C GLY A 68 39.71 -19.31 -30.29
N ASN A 69 38.94 -20.22 -30.88
CA ASN A 69 37.61 -20.55 -30.40
C ASN A 69 37.61 -21.96 -29.77
N LEU A 70 37.03 -22.10 -28.59
CA LEU A 70 36.99 -23.39 -27.87
C LEU A 70 35.93 -24.36 -28.38
N LEU A 71 34.91 -23.92 -29.14
CA LEU A 71 33.84 -24.79 -29.66
C LEU A 71 34.03 -25.25 -31.10
N LEU A 72 35.17 -25.00 -31.72
CA LEU A 72 35.43 -25.47 -33.08
C LEU A 72 35.15 -26.97 -33.24
N GLY A 73 34.28 -27.30 -34.19
CA GLY A 73 33.97 -28.68 -34.57
C GLY A 73 33.03 -29.43 -33.63
N VAL A 74 32.23 -28.75 -32.81
CA VAL A 74 31.12 -29.37 -32.08
C VAL A 74 29.88 -29.44 -32.99
N PRO A 75 29.40 -30.64 -33.38
CA PRO A 75 28.23 -30.75 -34.24
C PRO A 75 26.99 -30.11 -33.63
N GLY A 76 26.29 -29.27 -34.38
CA GLY A 76 25.10 -28.55 -33.92
C GLY A 76 25.39 -27.22 -33.20
N PHE A 77 26.66 -26.82 -33.12
CA PHE A 77 27.10 -25.56 -32.51
C PHE A 77 27.79 -24.61 -33.50
N GLU A 78 27.70 -24.88 -34.79
CA GLU A 78 28.37 -24.11 -35.84
C GLU A 78 27.95 -22.63 -35.83
N GLU A 79 26.69 -22.34 -35.47
CA GLU A 79 26.18 -20.97 -35.35
C GLU A 79 26.65 -20.23 -34.09
N PHE A 80 27.27 -20.93 -33.13
CA PHE A 80 27.90 -20.35 -31.94
C PHE A 80 29.43 -20.26 -32.08
N GLU A 81 29.97 -20.56 -33.26
CA GLU A 81 31.38 -20.37 -33.60
C GLU A 81 31.74 -18.87 -33.63
N GLY A 82 31.98 -18.31 -32.46
CA GLY A 82 32.45 -16.95 -32.24
C GLY A 82 32.18 -16.49 -30.82
N SER A 83 31.20 -17.13 -30.17
CA SER A 83 30.78 -16.84 -28.79
C SER A 83 31.83 -17.31 -27.77
N PHE A 84 32.62 -18.34 -28.10
CA PHE A 84 33.63 -18.93 -27.20
C PHE A 84 35.06 -18.56 -27.56
N PHE A 85 35.26 -17.27 -27.84
CA PHE A 85 36.54 -16.72 -28.29
C PHE A 85 37.48 -16.39 -27.12
N TYR A 86 38.72 -16.86 -27.18
CA TYR A 86 39.76 -16.64 -26.16
C TYR A 86 41.00 -16.00 -26.75
N VAL A 87 41.63 -15.13 -25.97
CA VAL A 87 42.94 -14.54 -26.24
C VAL A 87 43.91 -14.94 -25.13
N VAL A 88 44.97 -15.66 -25.47
CA VAL A 88 45.92 -16.29 -24.53
C VAL A 88 47.32 -16.29 -25.11
N TRP A 89 48.33 -16.68 -24.33
CA TRP A 89 49.72 -16.76 -24.80
C TRP A 89 50.23 -18.20 -24.90
N GLY A 90 51.16 -18.46 -25.82
CA GLY A 90 51.85 -19.74 -25.95
C GLY A 90 51.05 -20.85 -26.67
N PRO A 91 51.60 -22.08 -26.76
CA PRO A 91 51.08 -23.14 -27.62
C PRO A 91 49.81 -23.84 -27.08
N TYR A 92 49.02 -24.47 -27.97
CA TYR A 92 47.85 -25.28 -27.61
C TYR A 92 48.33 -26.70 -27.31
N GLY A 93 47.92 -27.28 -26.18
CA GLY A 93 48.06 -28.72 -25.93
C GLY A 93 49.47 -29.29 -25.83
N ARG A 94 50.52 -28.48 -25.59
CA ARG A 94 51.88 -29.00 -25.34
C ARG A 94 52.08 -29.58 -23.94
N GLU A 95 51.27 -29.19 -22.96
CA GLU A 95 51.33 -29.71 -21.59
C GLU A 95 50.04 -30.50 -21.29
N GLY A 96 50.12 -31.56 -20.48
CA GLY A 96 48.93 -32.14 -19.82
C GLY A 96 48.03 -33.11 -20.62
N GLY A 97 48.32 -33.40 -21.89
CA GLY A 97 47.62 -34.42 -22.68
C GLY A 97 46.32 -33.98 -23.38
N ILE A 98 45.83 -34.83 -24.30
CA ILE A 98 44.59 -34.64 -25.06
C ILE A 98 43.59 -35.70 -24.61
N LYS A 99 42.35 -35.29 -24.29
CA LYS A 99 41.24 -36.20 -23.97
C LYS A 99 40.05 -35.88 -24.87
N LYS A 100 39.17 -36.87 -25.09
CA LYS A 100 37.86 -36.62 -25.69
C LYS A 100 36.93 -35.97 -24.67
N ASP A 101 36.23 -34.91 -25.06
CA ASP A 101 35.13 -34.34 -24.28
C ASP A 101 33.86 -35.20 -24.38
N PHE A 102 32.77 -34.74 -23.77
CA PHE A 102 31.47 -35.44 -23.79
C PHE A 102 30.92 -35.65 -25.21
N HIS A 103 31.24 -34.76 -26.14
CA HIS A 103 30.85 -34.85 -27.56
C HIS A 103 31.82 -35.70 -28.38
N GLY A 104 32.84 -36.31 -27.75
CA GLY A 104 33.83 -37.15 -28.42
C GLY A 104 34.95 -36.38 -29.12
N ILE A 105 35.06 -35.07 -28.90
CA ILE A 105 36.00 -34.16 -29.56
C ILE A 105 37.30 -34.08 -28.77
N ASN A 106 38.43 -34.16 -29.46
CA ASN A 106 39.74 -34.06 -28.82
C ASN A 106 40.00 -32.65 -28.29
N ARG A 107 40.13 -32.51 -26.97
CA ARG A 107 40.45 -31.26 -26.27
C ARG A 107 41.81 -31.37 -25.61
N ALA A 108 42.64 -30.36 -25.80
CA ALA A 108 43.83 -30.20 -24.97
C ALA A 108 43.45 -29.83 -23.55
N ARG A 109 44.22 -30.32 -22.57
CA ARG A 109 44.08 -29.92 -21.17
C ARG A 109 44.34 -28.44 -20.93
N TYR A 110 45.31 -27.87 -21.66
CA TYR A 110 45.70 -26.47 -21.52
C TYR A 110 45.55 -25.73 -22.84
N ILE A 111 44.97 -24.53 -22.76
CA ILE A 111 44.70 -23.65 -23.89
C ILE A 111 45.71 -22.51 -23.97
N GLY A 112 46.73 -22.44 -23.11
CA GLY A 112 47.77 -21.42 -23.17
C GLY A 112 48.14 -20.93 -21.78
N TYR A 113 48.67 -19.72 -21.72
CA TYR A 113 49.17 -19.08 -20.50
C TYR A 113 48.61 -17.66 -20.36
N SER A 114 48.60 -17.13 -19.13
CA SER A 114 48.25 -15.73 -18.82
C SER A 114 49.39 -14.75 -19.15
N LYS A 115 49.14 -13.45 -18.94
CA LYS A 115 50.15 -12.36 -18.99
C LYS A 115 51.38 -12.66 -18.12
N TYR A 116 51.20 -13.36 -16.99
CA TYR A 116 52.28 -13.67 -16.04
C TYR A 116 52.86 -15.07 -16.20
N GLY A 117 52.38 -15.84 -17.19
CA GLY A 117 52.85 -17.20 -17.47
C GLY A 117 52.12 -18.29 -16.69
N GLU A 118 50.92 -18.01 -16.19
CA GLU A 118 50.09 -18.99 -15.49
C GLU A 118 49.39 -19.88 -16.50
N ALA A 119 49.47 -21.21 -16.35
CA ALA A 119 48.79 -22.13 -17.26
C ALA A 119 47.26 -22.00 -17.17
N ILE A 120 46.61 -21.82 -18.32
CA ILE A 120 45.16 -21.71 -18.46
C ILE A 120 44.61 -23.07 -18.94
N GLY A 121 43.83 -23.72 -18.10
CA GLY A 121 43.16 -24.98 -18.44
C GLY A 121 41.99 -24.76 -19.41
N ASN A 122 41.72 -25.75 -20.26
CA ASN A 122 40.54 -25.76 -21.11
C ASN A 122 39.29 -26.02 -20.25
N VAL A 123 38.32 -25.11 -20.30
CA VAL A 123 37.08 -25.17 -19.50
C VAL A 123 36.14 -26.31 -19.91
N PHE A 124 36.35 -26.90 -21.08
CA PHE A 124 35.64 -28.08 -21.60
C PHE A 124 36.47 -29.36 -21.46
N TYR A 125 37.58 -29.30 -20.71
CA TYR A 125 38.33 -30.50 -20.38
C TYR A 125 37.70 -31.18 -19.17
N PRO A 126 37.45 -32.51 -19.22
CA PRO A 126 36.87 -33.23 -18.11
C PRO A 126 37.70 -33.06 -16.82
N PRO A 127 37.08 -32.79 -15.66
CA PRO A 127 37.81 -32.61 -14.42
C PRO A 127 38.59 -33.87 -14.03
N ASP A 128 39.76 -33.69 -13.43
CA ASP A 128 40.51 -34.82 -12.87
C ASP A 128 39.79 -35.31 -11.60
N PHE A 129 39.58 -36.63 -11.51
CA PHE A 129 38.73 -37.27 -10.49
C PHE A 129 37.24 -36.85 -10.55
N PRO A 130 36.49 -37.27 -11.58
CA PRO A 130 35.06 -37.41 -11.38
C PRO A 130 34.90 -38.43 -10.25
N PRO A 131 34.30 -38.08 -9.11
CA PRO A 131 34.27 -38.99 -7.99
C PRO A 131 33.50 -40.25 -8.43
N LYS A 132 34.09 -41.44 -8.28
CA LYS A 132 33.40 -42.71 -8.60
C LYS A 132 32.03 -42.70 -7.92
N GLY A 133 30.97 -42.67 -8.73
CA GLY A 133 29.57 -42.65 -8.27
C GLY A 133 29.07 -41.32 -7.68
N GLN A 134 29.70 -40.17 -7.93
CA GLN A 134 29.06 -38.86 -7.68
C GLN A 134 28.83 -38.10 -8.99
N GLU A 135 27.55 -38.00 -9.30
CA GLU A 135 26.91 -37.18 -10.33
C GLU A 135 26.86 -35.72 -9.86
N LYS A 136 27.99 -35.02 -9.71
CA LYS A 136 27.95 -33.57 -9.48
C LYS A 136 28.99 -32.82 -10.32
N PRO A 137 28.61 -31.70 -10.96
CA PRO A 137 29.48 -30.96 -11.88
C PRO A 137 30.66 -30.28 -11.18
N TYR A 138 30.50 -29.82 -9.92
CA TYR A 138 31.56 -29.12 -9.17
C TYR A 138 31.62 -29.52 -7.70
N PRO A 139 32.83 -29.55 -7.09
CA PRO A 139 33.00 -29.93 -5.69
C PRO A 139 32.83 -28.71 -4.76
N PHE A 140 31.71 -27.99 -4.86
CA PHE A 140 31.49 -26.69 -4.19
C PHE A 140 31.80 -26.70 -2.69
N GLY A 141 31.45 -27.79 -1.98
CA GLY A 141 31.71 -27.95 -0.55
C GLY A 141 33.18 -28.14 -0.16
N THR A 142 34.10 -28.24 -1.13
CA THR A 142 35.55 -28.42 -0.89
C THR A 142 36.40 -27.30 -1.49
N LEU A 143 35.76 -26.29 -2.09
CA LEU A 143 36.45 -25.14 -2.63
C LEU A 143 37.05 -24.28 -1.52
N ILE A 144 38.18 -23.67 -1.82
CA ILE A 144 38.95 -22.88 -0.88
C ILE A 144 38.61 -21.41 -1.09
N GLU A 145 38.05 -20.77 -0.06
CA GLU A 145 37.80 -19.33 -0.06
C GLU A 145 39.13 -18.57 0.01
N ARG A 146 39.26 -17.51 -0.78
CA ARG A 146 40.43 -16.62 -0.90
C ARG A 146 41.73 -17.41 -1.10
N PRO A 147 41.85 -18.20 -2.18
CA PRO A 147 43.00 -19.08 -2.42
C PRO A 147 44.34 -18.34 -2.45
N TRP A 148 44.36 -17.06 -2.85
CA TRP A 148 45.55 -16.20 -2.81
C TRP A 148 46.06 -15.89 -1.40
N GLY A 149 45.19 -15.94 -0.38
CA GLY A 149 45.56 -15.80 1.03
C GLY A 149 46.02 -17.11 1.67
N ASP A 150 45.56 -18.25 1.15
CA ASP A 150 45.83 -19.57 1.71
C ASP A 150 47.30 -20.01 1.47
N LYS A 151 48.01 -20.29 2.56
CA LYS A 151 49.43 -20.70 2.51
C LYS A 151 49.61 -22.07 1.84
N SER A 152 48.67 -23.00 2.04
CA SER A 152 48.74 -24.34 1.44
C SER A 152 48.57 -24.28 -0.07
N VAL A 153 47.63 -23.46 -0.56
CA VAL A 153 47.42 -23.24 -2.00
C VAL A 153 48.64 -22.57 -2.62
N ARG A 154 49.19 -21.52 -2.00
CA ARG A 154 50.40 -20.84 -2.50
C ARG A 154 51.63 -21.75 -2.53
N ASN A 155 51.78 -22.64 -1.55
CA ASN A 155 52.88 -23.60 -1.53
C ASN A 155 52.73 -24.69 -2.60
N ALA A 156 51.50 -25.13 -2.85
CA ALA A 156 51.20 -26.17 -3.84
C ALA A 156 51.25 -25.63 -5.28
N PHE A 157 50.86 -24.37 -5.48
CA PHE A 157 50.80 -23.74 -6.79
C PHE A 157 51.48 -22.36 -6.81
N PRO A 158 52.78 -22.28 -6.48
CA PRO A 158 53.50 -21.01 -6.41
C PRO A 158 53.50 -20.25 -7.74
N GLN A 159 53.35 -20.97 -8.87
CA GLN A 159 53.28 -20.39 -10.22
C GLN A 159 52.06 -19.48 -10.45
N PHE A 160 50.97 -19.62 -9.68
CA PHE A 160 49.76 -18.78 -9.80
C PHE A 160 49.80 -17.52 -8.92
N PHE A 161 50.81 -17.40 -8.05
CA PHE A 161 50.88 -16.32 -7.06
C PHE A 161 52.25 -15.63 -7.03
N VAL A 162 52.98 -15.69 -8.16
CA VAL A 162 54.36 -15.19 -8.30
C VAL A 162 54.48 -13.68 -8.03
N GLN A 163 53.38 -12.93 -8.17
CA GLN A 163 53.29 -11.52 -7.77
C GLN A 163 52.12 -11.36 -6.81
N ALA A 164 52.40 -11.06 -5.54
CA ALA A 164 51.50 -11.21 -4.40
C ALA A 164 50.27 -10.26 -4.37
N GLN A 165 49.99 -9.55 -5.45
CA GLN A 165 48.76 -8.79 -5.66
C GLN A 165 48.43 -8.93 -7.13
N ASN A 166 47.50 -9.82 -7.48
CA ASN A 166 46.94 -9.81 -8.82
C ASN A 166 46.08 -8.53 -8.90
N PRO A 167 46.55 -7.44 -9.54
CA PRO A 167 45.84 -6.17 -9.55
C PRO A 167 44.49 -6.32 -10.24
N ILE A 168 44.36 -7.33 -11.11
CA ILE A 168 43.14 -7.69 -11.80
C ILE A 168 42.12 -8.33 -10.86
N ASN A 169 42.53 -9.25 -9.99
CA ASN A 169 41.61 -9.79 -8.97
C ASN A 169 41.15 -8.66 -8.05
N ASN A 170 42.07 -7.85 -7.53
CA ASN A 170 41.67 -6.77 -6.65
C ASN A 170 40.81 -5.73 -7.38
N ALA A 171 41.14 -5.33 -8.61
CA ALA A 171 40.39 -4.31 -9.32
C ALA A 171 39.04 -4.82 -9.83
N LEU A 172 38.97 -6.02 -10.42
CA LEU A 172 37.70 -6.59 -10.87
C LEU A 172 36.80 -7.00 -9.70
N ILE A 173 37.34 -7.49 -8.59
CA ILE A 173 36.54 -7.88 -7.41
C ILE A 173 36.14 -6.65 -6.58
N ASN A 174 36.98 -5.62 -6.46
CA ASN A 174 36.67 -4.44 -5.63
C ASN A 174 35.97 -3.32 -6.40
N TYR A 175 36.25 -3.15 -7.71
CA TYR A 175 35.79 -2.01 -8.50
C TYR A 175 34.96 -2.38 -9.74
N GLY A 176 35.03 -3.63 -10.21
CA GLY A 176 34.48 -4.02 -11.50
C GLY A 176 32.95 -3.93 -11.57
N TYR A 177 32.45 -2.81 -12.10
CA TYR A 177 31.07 -2.52 -12.57
C TYR A 177 29.91 -2.86 -11.63
N ASP A 178 29.16 -1.92 -11.02
CA ASP A 178 27.82 -2.27 -10.49
C ASP A 178 27.79 -3.62 -9.71
N PRO A 179 28.74 -3.88 -8.79
CA PRO A 179 29.67 -5.04 -8.81
C PRO A 179 29.19 -6.35 -8.22
N LYS A 180 27.89 -6.54 -8.00
CA LYS A 180 27.38 -7.83 -7.48
C LYS A 180 26.58 -8.65 -8.47
N SER A 181 26.16 -8.12 -9.61
CA SER A 181 25.34 -8.88 -10.57
C SER A 181 26.11 -9.30 -11.84
N ASP A 182 26.92 -8.45 -12.48
CA ASP A 182 27.49 -8.77 -13.80
C ASP A 182 28.64 -9.80 -13.77
N LEU A 183 29.74 -9.54 -13.04
CA LEU A 183 30.82 -10.53 -12.90
C LEU A 183 30.34 -11.82 -12.23
N LEU A 184 29.46 -11.68 -11.22
CA LEU A 184 28.78 -12.79 -10.56
C LEU A 184 28.04 -13.67 -11.58
N MET A 185 27.14 -13.05 -12.36
CA MET A 185 26.34 -13.71 -13.39
C MET A 185 27.24 -14.36 -14.43
N ARG A 186 28.32 -13.70 -14.87
CA ARG A 186 29.27 -14.29 -15.83
C ARG A 186 29.95 -15.54 -15.32
N ILE A 187 30.34 -15.56 -14.03
CA ILE A 187 30.96 -16.73 -13.41
C ILE A 187 29.93 -17.83 -13.20
N GLN A 188 28.73 -17.51 -12.73
CA GLN A 188 27.62 -18.46 -12.56
C GLN A 188 27.23 -19.10 -13.91
N PHE A 189 27.10 -18.27 -14.95
CA PHE A 189 26.86 -18.73 -16.31
C PHE A 189 28.04 -19.55 -16.84
N GLY A 190 29.26 -19.18 -16.46
CA GLY A 190 30.46 -19.97 -16.74
C GLY A 190 30.42 -21.38 -16.14
N TYR A 191 30.01 -21.53 -14.87
CA TYR A 191 29.76 -22.83 -14.26
C TYR A 191 28.68 -23.62 -15.00
N PHE A 192 27.60 -22.94 -15.41
CA PHE A 192 26.51 -23.56 -16.16
C PHE A 192 26.99 -24.11 -17.53
N ILE A 193 27.68 -23.30 -18.32
CA ILE A 193 28.26 -23.72 -19.61
C ILE A 193 29.24 -24.87 -19.40
N SER A 194 30.15 -24.76 -18.43
CA SER A 194 31.17 -25.79 -18.24
C SER A 194 30.55 -27.10 -17.71
N ALA A 195 29.48 -27.06 -16.92
CA ALA A 195 28.69 -28.26 -16.60
C ALA A 195 28.08 -28.91 -17.85
N LEU A 196 27.37 -28.12 -18.65
CA LEU A 196 26.77 -28.55 -19.93
C LEU A 196 27.78 -29.23 -20.85
N MET A 197 28.91 -28.56 -21.10
CA MET A 197 29.93 -29.00 -22.05
C MET A 197 30.71 -30.24 -21.59
N ASN A 198 30.71 -30.52 -20.30
CA ASN A 198 31.31 -31.72 -19.73
C ASN A 198 30.29 -32.87 -19.57
N GLY A 199 29.05 -32.69 -20.04
CA GLY A 199 28.01 -33.72 -19.99
C GLY A 199 27.43 -33.94 -18.59
N TYR A 200 27.62 -33.00 -17.68
CA TYR A 200 26.92 -33.01 -16.39
C TYR A 200 25.50 -32.48 -16.57
N ASP A 201 24.60 -32.90 -15.68
CA ASP A 201 23.32 -32.23 -15.57
C ASP A 201 23.58 -30.82 -14.99
N PRO A 202 23.45 -29.74 -15.78
CA PRO A 202 23.63 -28.39 -15.25
C PRO A 202 22.60 -28.07 -14.17
N PHE A 203 21.50 -28.84 -14.07
CA PHE A 203 20.50 -28.66 -13.02
C PHE A 203 21.00 -29.00 -11.62
N ASP A 204 22.05 -29.79 -11.50
CA ASP A 204 22.71 -30.01 -10.21
C ASP A 204 23.31 -28.73 -9.63
N LEU A 205 23.57 -27.71 -10.47
CA LEU A 205 23.98 -26.37 -10.03
C LEU A 205 22.82 -25.59 -9.39
N PHE A 206 21.58 -25.90 -9.76
CA PHE A 206 20.37 -25.24 -9.29
C PHE A 206 19.69 -25.95 -8.13
N ASP A 207 20.31 -26.99 -7.55
CA ASP A 207 19.91 -27.52 -6.24
C ASP A 207 19.88 -26.33 -5.25
N PRO A 208 18.77 -26.08 -4.50
CA PRO A 208 18.71 -25.00 -3.53
C PRO A 208 19.87 -25.00 -2.52
N LYS A 209 20.45 -26.17 -2.22
CA LYS A 209 21.64 -26.31 -1.37
C LYS A 209 22.91 -25.78 -2.05
N VAL A 210 22.97 -25.87 -3.38
CA VAL A 210 24.07 -25.35 -4.20
C VAL A 210 23.87 -23.87 -4.48
N MET A 211 22.67 -23.42 -4.87
CA MET A 211 22.37 -22.00 -5.06
C MET A 211 22.52 -21.22 -3.75
N GLY A 212 22.12 -21.80 -2.61
CA GLY A 212 22.34 -21.22 -1.29
C GLY A 212 23.78 -21.34 -0.78
N HIS A 213 24.66 -22.04 -1.50
CA HIS A 213 26.05 -22.22 -1.09
C HIS A 213 26.83 -20.90 -1.21
N PRO A 214 27.69 -20.55 -0.24
CA PRO A 214 28.47 -19.31 -0.29
C PRO A 214 29.29 -19.12 -1.56
N VAL A 215 29.75 -20.22 -2.18
CA VAL A 215 30.48 -20.18 -3.46
C VAL A 215 29.59 -19.69 -4.60
N TYR A 216 28.34 -20.09 -4.68
CA TYR A 216 27.46 -19.66 -5.76
C TYR A 216 26.96 -18.22 -5.54
N GLN A 217 26.75 -17.84 -4.28
CA GLN A 217 26.32 -16.49 -3.89
C GLN A 217 27.45 -15.44 -3.93
N ASN A 218 28.69 -15.87 -3.71
CA ASN A 218 29.87 -15.00 -3.66
C ASN A 218 31.10 -15.67 -4.34
N PRO A 219 31.00 -16.10 -5.61
CA PRO A 219 32.04 -16.82 -6.32
C PRO A 219 33.33 -16.00 -6.49
N GLU A 220 33.24 -14.67 -6.45
CA GLU A 220 34.38 -13.76 -6.51
C GLU A 220 35.38 -14.03 -5.36
N LYS A 221 34.92 -14.57 -4.23
CA LYS A 221 35.79 -14.93 -3.10
C LYS A 221 36.57 -16.21 -3.34
N TYR A 222 36.20 -17.04 -4.30
CA TYR A 222 36.76 -18.38 -4.53
C TYR A 222 37.59 -18.48 -5.81
N ILE A 223 37.44 -17.49 -6.70
CA ILE A 223 38.03 -17.51 -8.05
C ILE A 223 39.29 -16.63 -8.14
N HIS A 224 40.38 -17.20 -8.64
CA HIS A 224 41.59 -16.47 -9.01
C HIS A 224 41.56 -16.20 -10.53
N ILE A 225 41.27 -14.96 -10.93
CA ILE A 225 41.16 -14.55 -12.33
C ILE A 225 42.57 -14.48 -12.95
N VAL A 226 42.87 -15.43 -13.84
CA VAL A 226 44.14 -15.49 -14.58
C VAL A 226 44.05 -14.82 -15.95
N LEU A 227 42.84 -14.71 -16.48
CA LEU A 227 42.54 -14.03 -17.73
C LEU A 227 41.27 -13.20 -17.52
N PRO A 228 41.34 -11.86 -17.56
CA PRO A 228 40.15 -11.03 -17.39
C PRO A 228 39.25 -11.09 -18.64
N PRO A 229 37.92 -11.17 -18.49
CA PRO A 229 37.01 -11.10 -19.62
C PRO A 229 37.00 -9.70 -20.24
N THR A 230 36.84 -9.62 -21.56
CA THR A 230 36.58 -8.36 -22.28
C THR A 230 35.20 -8.40 -22.93
N ASP A 231 34.86 -7.42 -23.75
CA ASP A 231 33.61 -7.43 -24.49
C ASP A 231 33.63 -8.55 -25.54
N ASP A 232 34.76 -8.72 -26.21
CA ASP A 232 34.92 -9.71 -27.29
C ASP A 232 35.51 -11.06 -26.87
N THR A 233 36.29 -11.14 -25.79
CA THR A 233 36.97 -12.37 -25.39
C THR A 233 36.59 -12.86 -23.99
N MET A 234 36.43 -14.17 -23.88
CA MET A 234 36.17 -14.83 -22.60
C MET A 234 37.38 -14.73 -21.67
N GLY A 235 37.09 -14.48 -20.40
CA GLY A 235 38.04 -14.62 -19.31
C GLY A 235 38.13 -16.06 -18.80
N SER A 236 39.06 -16.27 -17.88
CA SER A 236 39.26 -17.54 -17.20
C SER A 236 39.73 -17.28 -15.77
N GLY A 237 39.07 -17.92 -14.83
CA GLY A 237 39.52 -17.97 -13.45
C GLY A 237 39.85 -19.39 -13.01
N LEU A 238 40.59 -19.52 -11.93
CA LEU A 238 40.95 -20.79 -11.31
C LEU A 238 40.28 -20.88 -9.95
N VAL A 239 39.60 -21.99 -9.69
CA VAL A 239 39.13 -22.32 -8.34
C VAL A 239 39.91 -23.51 -7.81
N PHE A 240 40.19 -23.48 -6.51
CA PHE A 240 41.04 -24.47 -5.84
C PHE A 240 40.19 -25.29 -4.88
N HIS A 241 40.41 -26.59 -4.83
CA HIS A 241 39.66 -27.48 -3.96
C HIS A 241 40.53 -28.57 -3.33
N LYS A 242 40.04 -29.13 -2.23
CA LYS A 242 40.62 -30.34 -1.61
C LYS A 242 40.01 -31.58 -2.25
N GLY A 243 40.86 -32.47 -2.76
CA GLY A 243 40.45 -33.80 -3.23
C GLY A 243 40.11 -34.74 -2.08
N ARG A 244 39.56 -35.90 -2.41
CA ARG A 244 39.24 -36.95 -1.42
C ARG A 244 40.47 -37.49 -0.69
N ASP A 245 41.64 -37.39 -1.33
CA ASP A 245 42.94 -37.79 -0.79
C ASP A 245 43.61 -36.67 0.04
N GLY A 246 42.90 -35.55 0.26
CA GLY A 246 43.41 -34.40 0.98
C GLY A 246 44.41 -33.55 0.19
N ARG A 247 44.74 -33.91 -1.06
CA ARG A 247 45.60 -33.10 -1.92
C ARG A 247 44.84 -31.91 -2.49
N LEU A 248 45.59 -30.90 -2.90
CA LEU A 248 45.04 -29.70 -3.53
C LEU A 248 44.99 -29.88 -5.03
N TYR A 249 43.86 -29.48 -5.60
CA TYR A 249 43.57 -29.49 -7.03
C TYR A 249 43.02 -28.12 -7.43
N TYR A 250 43.02 -27.85 -8.74
CA TYR A 250 42.40 -26.65 -9.29
C TYR A 250 41.68 -26.96 -10.60
N MET A 251 40.70 -26.13 -10.94
CA MET A 251 39.96 -26.20 -12.19
C MET A 251 39.74 -24.80 -12.76
N SER A 252 39.68 -24.71 -14.09
CA SER A 252 39.34 -23.47 -14.79
C SER A 252 37.84 -23.25 -14.77
N VAL A 253 37.41 -22.02 -14.52
CA VAL A 253 36.03 -21.56 -14.62
C VAL A 253 36.01 -20.47 -15.69
N PRO A 254 35.23 -20.65 -16.78
CA PRO A 254 35.13 -19.61 -17.80
C PRO A 254 34.43 -18.39 -17.22
N ILE A 255 34.85 -17.20 -17.65
CA ILE A 255 34.16 -15.96 -17.37
C ILE A 255 33.69 -15.42 -18.72
N VAL A 256 32.39 -15.50 -18.99
CA VAL A 256 31.84 -15.20 -20.32
C VAL A 256 32.05 -13.73 -20.73
N SER A 257 32.29 -13.50 -22.02
CA SER A 257 32.48 -12.15 -22.59
C SER A 257 31.16 -11.37 -22.62
N VAL A 258 31.21 -10.03 -22.74
CA VAL A 258 29.97 -9.23 -22.87
C VAL A 258 29.25 -9.65 -24.13
N ARG A 259 29.96 -9.82 -25.24
CA ARG A 259 29.41 -10.30 -26.50
C ARG A 259 28.73 -11.65 -26.39
N PHE A 260 29.18 -12.56 -25.54
CA PHE A 260 28.46 -13.81 -25.29
C PHE A 260 27.12 -13.52 -24.62
N MET A 261 27.12 -12.65 -23.61
CA MET A 261 25.92 -12.13 -22.97
C MET A 261 25.03 -11.34 -23.97
N ASP A 262 25.63 -10.67 -24.96
CA ASP A 262 24.93 -9.89 -26.00
C ASP A 262 24.48 -10.71 -27.20
N LEU A 263 25.05 -11.88 -27.45
CA LEU A 263 24.53 -12.86 -28.41
C LEU A 263 23.32 -13.58 -27.82
N THR A 264 23.28 -13.73 -26.48
CA THR A 264 22.01 -13.88 -25.74
C THR A 264 21.18 -12.58 -25.68
N GLY A 265 21.67 -11.49 -26.30
CA GLY A 265 21.10 -10.14 -26.38
C GLY A 265 21.45 -9.25 -25.18
N PRO A 266 21.73 -7.93 -25.34
CA PRO A 266 20.93 -6.98 -24.59
C PRO A 266 19.53 -7.21 -25.13
N ILE A 267 18.83 -8.20 -24.57
CA ILE A 267 17.41 -8.29 -24.79
C ILE A 267 16.94 -6.94 -24.24
N GLU A 268 16.56 -6.01 -25.12
CA GLU A 268 15.53 -5.03 -24.74
C GLU A 268 14.35 -5.92 -24.39
N ILE A 269 14.38 -6.47 -23.17
CA ILE A 269 13.31 -7.27 -22.62
C ILE A 269 12.22 -6.25 -22.53
N PRO A 270 11.17 -6.36 -23.34
CA PRO A 270 10.09 -5.41 -23.28
C PRO A 270 9.65 -5.39 -21.81
N GLU A 271 9.67 -4.22 -21.16
CA GLU A 271 9.21 -4.13 -19.76
C GLU A 271 7.76 -4.68 -19.63
N ASP A 272 7.05 -4.69 -20.77
CA ASP A 272 5.71 -5.20 -21.02
C ASP A 272 5.66 -6.63 -21.59
N MET A 273 6.63 -7.52 -21.29
CA MET A 273 6.48 -8.96 -21.60
C MET A 273 5.20 -9.57 -21.03
N ILE A 274 4.66 -8.97 -19.96
CA ILE A 274 3.37 -9.32 -19.39
C ILE A 274 2.61 -8.05 -19.04
N GLU A 275 1.35 -7.95 -19.45
CA GLU A 275 0.53 -6.77 -19.24
C GLU A 275 -0.91 -7.17 -18.90
N ILE A 276 -1.43 -6.66 -17.79
CA ILE A 276 -2.82 -6.69 -17.39
C ILE A 276 -3.45 -5.34 -17.75
N THR A 277 -4.55 -5.37 -18.51
CA THR A 277 -5.35 -4.19 -18.83
C THR A 277 -6.83 -4.39 -18.51
N PRO A 278 -7.54 -3.38 -17.96
CA PRO A 278 -7.01 -2.11 -17.47
C PRO A 278 -6.27 -2.27 -16.13
N LYS A 279 -5.49 -1.27 -15.72
CA LYS A 279 -4.73 -1.29 -14.45
C LYS A 279 -5.60 -1.14 -13.20
N GLU A 280 -6.85 -0.70 -13.34
CA GLU A 280 -7.81 -0.60 -12.26
C GLU A 280 -9.22 -0.97 -12.75
N ARG A 281 -9.95 -1.72 -11.92
CA ARG A 281 -11.38 -1.97 -12.06
C ARG A 281 -12.10 -1.66 -10.76
N VAL A 282 -13.28 -1.07 -10.88
CA VAL A 282 -14.17 -0.74 -9.77
C VAL A 282 -15.56 -1.33 -10.04
N ALA A 283 -16.12 -2.09 -9.10
CA ALA A 283 -17.47 -2.69 -9.22
C ALA A 283 -18.09 -3.03 -7.84
N GLN A 284 -19.27 -3.66 -7.78
CA GLN A 284 -19.87 -4.09 -6.49
C GLN A 284 -19.11 -5.24 -5.88
N VAL A 285 -19.09 -5.30 -4.54
CA VAL A 285 -18.65 -6.50 -3.83
C VAL A 285 -19.46 -7.72 -4.32
N GLY A 286 -18.75 -8.74 -4.80
CA GLY A 286 -19.33 -9.96 -5.35
C GLY A 286 -19.52 -9.98 -6.87
N GLU A 287 -19.49 -8.82 -7.55
CA GLU A 287 -19.49 -8.76 -9.01
C GLU A 287 -18.15 -9.23 -9.58
N GLU A 288 -18.20 -9.75 -10.82
CA GLU A 288 -17.01 -10.12 -11.58
C GLU A 288 -16.59 -8.96 -12.49
N VAL A 289 -15.32 -8.58 -12.41
CA VAL A 289 -14.70 -7.62 -13.32
C VAL A 289 -13.74 -8.34 -14.27
N GLU A 290 -13.72 -7.90 -15.51
CA GLU A 290 -12.93 -8.49 -16.58
C GLU A 290 -11.64 -7.70 -16.83
N PHE A 291 -10.56 -8.43 -17.03
CA PHE A 291 -9.24 -7.94 -17.41
C PHE A 291 -8.73 -8.74 -18.60
N ASP A 292 -7.86 -8.11 -19.38
CA ASP A 292 -7.06 -8.74 -20.42
C ASP A 292 -5.65 -8.98 -19.89
N LEU A 293 -5.10 -10.17 -20.12
CA LEU A 293 -3.70 -10.50 -19.92
C LEU A 293 -3.04 -10.65 -21.29
N LYS A 294 -2.08 -9.79 -21.60
CA LYS A 294 -1.23 -9.90 -22.79
C LYS A 294 0.13 -10.43 -22.38
N VAL A 295 0.68 -11.29 -23.23
CA VAL A 295 2.03 -11.82 -23.07
C VAL A 295 2.81 -11.57 -24.36
N LYS A 296 4.00 -10.96 -24.23
CA LYS A 296 4.92 -10.65 -25.31
C LYS A 296 6.27 -11.29 -25.04
N TRP A 297 6.91 -11.87 -26.06
CA TRP A 297 8.26 -12.44 -25.94
C TRP A 297 9.10 -12.20 -27.20
N GLU A 298 9.52 -10.97 -27.45
CA GLU A 298 10.40 -10.74 -28.61
C GLU A 298 11.81 -11.32 -28.39
N LYS A 299 12.40 -11.87 -29.46
CA LYS A 299 13.84 -12.20 -29.57
C LYS A 299 14.39 -13.29 -28.62
N VAL A 300 13.64 -14.35 -28.31
CA VAL A 300 14.17 -15.53 -27.57
C VAL A 300 14.74 -16.65 -28.47
N GLU A 301 14.75 -16.46 -29.79
CA GLU A 301 15.18 -17.47 -30.76
C GLU A 301 16.63 -17.93 -30.57
N PHE A 302 17.55 -17.02 -30.23
CA PHE A 302 18.93 -17.40 -29.92
C PHE A 302 18.99 -18.34 -28.71
N MET A 303 18.30 -18.00 -27.61
CA MET A 303 18.29 -18.84 -26.41
C MET A 303 17.62 -20.18 -26.67
N LYS A 304 16.51 -20.21 -27.42
CA LYS A 304 15.88 -21.48 -27.83
C LYS A 304 16.87 -22.38 -28.56
N LYS A 305 17.54 -21.85 -29.60
CA LYS A 305 18.55 -22.60 -30.37
C LYS A 305 19.70 -23.07 -29.51
N PHE A 306 20.23 -22.18 -28.66
CA PHE A 306 21.33 -22.50 -27.75
C PHE A 306 20.98 -23.66 -26.82
N TYR A 307 19.85 -23.59 -26.12
CA TYR A 307 19.42 -24.65 -25.20
C TYR A 307 19.02 -25.94 -25.94
N ASN A 308 18.43 -25.85 -27.12
CA ASN A 308 18.07 -27.00 -27.95
C ASN A 308 19.32 -27.78 -28.39
N ALA A 309 20.42 -27.09 -28.70
CA ALA A 309 21.70 -27.72 -29.01
C ALA A 309 22.25 -28.59 -27.84
N PHE A 310 21.79 -28.36 -26.61
CA PHE A 310 22.09 -29.19 -25.43
C PHE A 310 20.99 -30.18 -25.05
N GLY A 311 19.93 -30.32 -25.86
CA GLY A 311 18.82 -31.24 -25.59
C GLY A 311 17.74 -30.68 -24.65
N TYR A 312 17.61 -29.35 -24.57
CA TYR A 312 16.62 -28.66 -23.75
C TYR A 312 15.72 -27.72 -24.56
N ASP A 313 14.42 -27.77 -24.29
CA ASP A 313 13.42 -26.84 -24.79
C ASP A 313 13.29 -25.64 -23.85
N LEU A 314 13.50 -24.42 -24.35
CA LEU A 314 13.17 -23.19 -23.63
C LEU A 314 11.66 -22.95 -23.64
N GLY A 315 11.11 -22.71 -22.45
CA GLY A 315 9.72 -22.36 -22.24
C GLY A 315 9.53 -21.19 -21.28
N PHE A 316 8.28 -20.78 -21.11
CA PHE A 316 7.85 -19.74 -20.17
C PHE A 316 6.66 -20.24 -19.35
N ARG A 317 6.70 -19.99 -18.05
CA ARG A 317 5.55 -20.17 -17.18
C ARG A 317 4.92 -18.82 -16.93
N VAL A 318 3.64 -18.69 -17.27
CA VAL A 318 2.83 -17.52 -16.94
C VAL A 318 1.96 -17.88 -15.75
N THR A 319 2.02 -17.09 -14.68
CA THR A 319 1.19 -17.25 -13.48
C THR A 319 0.18 -16.12 -13.38
N LEU A 320 -0.97 -16.41 -12.75
CA LEU A 320 -2.02 -15.43 -12.49
C LEU A 320 -2.65 -15.70 -11.12
N ALA A 321 -2.73 -14.67 -10.28
CA ALA A 321 -3.23 -14.80 -8.91
C ALA A 321 -4.07 -13.59 -8.48
N HIS A 322 -5.15 -13.85 -7.74
CA HIS A 322 -5.95 -12.83 -7.06
C HIS A 322 -5.47 -12.71 -5.62
N LYS A 323 -4.81 -11.61 -5.28
CA LYS A 323 -4.27 -11.35 -3.95
C LYS A 323 -5.23 -10.48 -3.14
N THR A 324 -5.67 -11.03 -2.01
CA THR A 324 -6.55 -10.37 -1.04
C THR A 324 -5.85 -10.27 0.31
N LYS A 325 -6.47 -9.58 1.27
CA LYS A 325 -5.98 -9.54 2.67
C LYS A 325 -5.85 -10.94 3.29
N ASN A 326 -6.65 -11.90 2.84
CA ASN A 326 -6.73 -13.24 3.43
C ASN A 326 -5.81 -14.26 2.73
N GLY A 327 -5.09 -13.87 1.68
CA GLY A 327 -4.23 -14.77 0.93
C GLY A 327 -4.28 -14.53 -0.57
N SER A 328 -3.72 -15.46 -1.33
CA SER A 328 -3.68 -15.43 -2.79
C SER A 328 -4.43 -16.63 -3.34
N TYR A 329 -5.20 -16.43 -4.41
CA TYR A 329 -6.11 -17.42 -4.96
C TYR A 329 -5.89 -17.60 -6.47
N PRO A 330 -6.05 -18.84 -7.00
CA PRO A 330 -5.95 -19.10 -8.42
C PRO A 330 -7.07 -18.41 -9.21
N ILE A 331 -6.72 -17.79 -10.35
CA ILE A 331 -7.66 -17.16 -11.30
C ILE A 331 -7.80 -18.05 -12.53
N ASP A 332 -9.00 -18.19 -13.08
CA ASP A 332 -9.22 -18.94 -14.30
C ASP A 332 -8.80 -18.17 -15.56
N PHE A 333 -7.88 -18.74 -16.36
CA PHE A 333 -7.40 -18.18 -17.62
C PHE A 333 -6.88 -19.27 -18.59
N SER A 334 -6.69 -18.92 -19.86
CA SER A 334 -6.07 -19.80 -20.86
C SER A 334 -5.18 -18.98 -21.79
N LEU A 335 -4.08 -19.55 -22.27
CA LEU A 335 -3.19 -18.91 -23.24
C LEU A 335 -2.91 -19.91 -24.37
N TYR A 336 -3.07 -19.48 -25.63
CA TYR A 336 -2.75 -20.29 -26.83
C TYR A 336 -3.37 -21.69 -26.81
N ASP A 337 -4.68 -21.79 -26.55
CA ASP A 337 -5.44 -23.04 -26.41
C ASP A 337 -4.96 -23.98 -25.29
N LYS A 338 -3.92 -23.60 -24.54
CA LYS A 338 -3.49 -24.30 -23.34
C LYS A 338 -4.34 -23.85 -22.17
N ARG A 339 -4.93 -24.84 -21.51
CA ARG A 339 -5.63 -24.62 -20.24
C ARG A 339 -4.61 -24.48 -19.12
N MET A 340 -4.88 -23.52 -18.25
CA MET A 340 -4.25 -23.39 -16.96
C MET A 340 -4.21 -24.71 -16.15
N SER A 341 -3.20 -24.80 -15.31
CA SER A 341 -3.16 -25.68 -14.14
C SER A 341 -3.30 -24.82 -12.87
N LYS A 342 -3.79 -25.42 -11.77
CA LYS A 342 -4.04 -24.71 -10.51
C LYS A 342 -3.06 -25.16 -9.43
N LEU A 343 -2.45 -24.20 -8.76
CA LEU A 343 -1.80 -24.36 -7.46
C LEU A 343 -2.74 -23.80 -6.37
N THR A 344 -2.36 -23.99 -5.10
CA THR A 344 -3.15 -23.50 -3.97
C THR A 344 -3.33 -21.98 -4.00
N THR A 345 -2.31 -21.25 -4.45
CA THR A 345 -2.28 -19.77 -4.38
C THR A 345 -2.38 -19.06 -5.71
N GLN A 346 -2.20 -19.77 -6.83
CA GLN A 346 -2.13 -19.18 -8.16
C GLN A 346 -2.46 -20.20 -9.24
N SER A 347 -2.78 -19.71 -10.43
CA SER A 347 -2.89 -20.52 -11.63
C SER A 347 -1.66 -20.35 -12.50
N TYR A 348 -1.35 -21.33 -13.35
CA TYR A 348 -0.23 -21.21 -14.29
C TYR A 348 -0.49 -21.89 -15.63
N VAL A 349 0.17 -21.39 -16.68
CA VAL A 349 0.25 -22.01 -18.01
C VAL A 349 1.72 -22.16 -18.40
N ASP A 350 2.09 -23.37 -18.84
CA ASP A 350 3.43 -23.68 -19.33
C ASP A 350 3.47 -23.65 -20.86
N LEU A 351 4.24 -22.71 -21.39
CA LEU A 351 4.48 -22.50 -22.81
C LEU A 351 5.84 -23.12 -23.14
N VAL A 352 5.86 -24.23 -23.89
CA VAL A 352 7.08 -25.01 -24.24
C VAL A 352 6.98 -25.43 -25.69
N GLY A 353 8.12 -25.52 -26.36
CA GLY A 353 8.24 -26.01 -27.73
C GLY A 353 8.00 -24.91 -28.75
N ASP A 354 7.11 -25.15 -29.70
CA ASP A 354 6.67 -24.19 -30.72
C ASP A 354 5.91 -23.03 -30.06
N LEU A 355 6.66 -22.11 -29.44
CA LEU A 355 6.11 -20.87 -28.95
C LEU A 355 5.58 -20.09 -30.16
N PRO A 356 4.32 -19.66 -30.13
CA PRO A 356 3.71 -18.88 -31.20
C PRO A 356 4.61 -17.71 -31.61
N THR A 357 4.73 -17.53 -32.93
CA THR A 357 5.50 -16.45 -33.55
C THR A 357 4.78 -15.11 -33.52
N ASP A 358 3.50 -15.09 -33.14
CA ASP A 358 2.73 -13.87 -32.93
C ASP A 358 2.89 -13.41 -31.47
N PHE A 359 3.68 -12.35 -31.31
CA PHE A 359 4.15 -11.81 -30.04
C PHE A 359 3.09 -11.00 -29.27
N ASN A 360 1.82 -11.01 -29.70
CA ASN A 360 0.76 -10.19 -29.10
C ASN A 360 -0.54 -10.98 -28.91
N THR A 361 -0.53 -12.05 -28.12
CA THR A 361 -1.81 -12.64 -27.70
C THR A 361 -2.28 -12.13 -26.36
N GLY A 362 -3.55 -11.76 -26.33
CA GLY A 362 -4.30 -11.51 -25.11
C GLY A 362 -5.18 -12.70 -24.74
N THR A 363 -5.49 -12.83 -23.47
CA THR A 363 -6.59 -13.64 -22.95
C THR A 363 -7.41 -12.80 -21.98
N THR A 364 -8.69 -13.09 -21.84
CA THR A 364 -9.53 -12.41 -20.86
C THR A 364 -9.73 -13.29 -19.64
N PHE A 365 -9.77 -12.68 -18.46
CA PHE A 365 -10.02 -13.37 -17.21
C PHE A 365 -10.90 -12.52 -16.30
N LYS A 366 -11.58 -13.17 -15.35
CA LYS A 366 -12.52 -12.52 -14.45
C LYS A 366 -12.11 -12.69 -13.00
N VAL A 367 -12.34 -11.64 -12.21
CA VAL A 367 -12.04 -11.62 -10.77
C VAL A 367 -13.24 -11.07 -10.02
N LYS A 368 -13.59 -11.71 -8.90
CA LYS A 368 -14.67 -11.24 -8.02
C LYS A 368 -14.18 -10.11 -7.12
N VAL A 369 -14.86 -8.99 -7.17
CA VAL A 369 -14.58 -7.83 -6.32
C VAL A 369 -14.83 -8.16 -4.85
N GLN A 370 -13.88 -7.80 -4.00
CA GLN A 370 -13.95 -7.99 -2.55
C GLN A 370 -14.32 -6.68 -1.86
N SER A 371 -14.70 -6.75 -0.58
CA SER A 371 -15.05 -5.58 0.23
C SER A 371 -13.88 -4.66 0.57
N ALA A 372 -12.65 -5.10 0.35
CA ALA A 372 -11.44 -4.30 0.46
C ALA A 372 -10.71 -4.30 -0.89
N PRO A 373 -9.90 -3.27 -1.19
CA PRO A 373 -9.03 -3.28 -2.37
C PRO A 373 -8.18 -4.54 -2.44
N THR A 374 -8.12 -5.14 -3.62
CA THR A 374 -7.34 -6.36 -3.91
C THR A 374 -6.49 -6.16 -5.15
N GLU A 375 -5.50 -7.04 -5.34
CA GLU A 375 -4.58 -6.99 -6.46
C GLU A 375 -4.75 -8.24 -7.32
N VAL A 376 -4.68 -8.07 -8.63
CA VAL A 376 -4.40 -9.16 -9.56
C VAL A 376 -2.93 -9.06 -9.91
N ILE A 377 -2.22 -10.18 -9.79
CA ILE A 377 -0.79 -10.28 -10.09
C ILE A 377 -0.62 -11.31 -11.20
N ALA A 378 0.06 -10.90 -12.26
CA ALA A 378 0.54 -11.80 -13.30
C ALA A 378 2.07 -11.80 -13.29
N GLU A 379 2.67 -12.97 -13.47
CA GLU A 379 4.12 -13.12 -13.56
C GLU A 379 4.47 -14.00 -14.76
N ILE A 380 5.61 -13.74 -15.38
CA ILE A 380 6.21 -14.59 -16.39
C ILE A 380 7.66 -14.86 -16.01
N TYR A 381 8.07 -16.12 -16.10
CA TYR A 381 9.46 -16.52 -15.93
C TYR A 381 9.84 -17.65 -16.89
N PRO A 382 11.11 -17.69 -17.35
CA PRO A 382 11.60 -18.73 -18.22
C PRO A 382 11.73 -20.07 -17.48
N PHE A 383 11.74 -21.16 -18.23
CA PHE A 383 12.20 -22.46 -17.76
C PHE A 383 12.79 -23.31 -18.89
N LEU A 384 13.51 -24.39 -18.59
CA LEU A 384 13.90 -25.38 -19.59
C LEU A 384 13.27 -26.73 -19.27
N ALA A 385 12.84 -27.42 -20.33
CA ALA A 385 12.37 -28.79 -20.27
C ALA A 385 13.35 -29.67 -21.05
N PRO A 386 13.91 -30.74 -20.47
CA PRO A 386 14.71 -31.69 -21.24
C PRO A 386 13.84 -32.35 -22.32
N HIS A 387 14.35 -32.55 -23.54
CA HIS A 387 13.58 -33.12 -24.67
C HIS A 387 12.88 -34.46 -24.35
N ASN A 388 13.39 -35.20 -23.35
CA ASN A 388 12.89 -36.53 -22.96
C ASN A 388 12.17 -36.55 -21.60
N LYS A 389 11.90 -35.39 -20.97
CA LYS A 389 11.22 -35.32 -19.67
C LYS A 389 10.02 -34.37 -19.74
N ASN A 390 8.83 -34.88 -19.40
CA ASN A 390 7.60 -34.09 -19.33
C ASN A 390 7.54 -33.11 -18.15
N GLN A 391 8.58 -33.02 -17.33
CA GLN A 391 8.61 -32.11 -16.19
C GLN A 391 9.57 -30.95 -16.49
N PRO A 392 9.05 -29.72 -16.58
CA PRO A 392 9.89 -28.55 -16.74
C PRO A 392 10.75 -28.38 -15.49
N VAL A 393 12.05 -28.20 -15.68
CA VAL A 393 12.93 -27.73 -14.62
C VAL A 393 12.82 -26.22 -14.64
N VAL A 394 12.07 -25.67 -13.70
CA VAL A 394 11.77 -24.24 -13.64
C VAL A 394 13.06 -23.47 -13.33
N PHE A 395 13.42 -22.57 -14.25
CA PHE A 395 14.53 -21.62 -14.05
C PHE A 395 14.00 -20.47 -13.22
N ALA A 396 14.93 -19.64 -12.78
CA ALA A 396 14.64 -18.28 -12.36
C ALA A 396 13.95 -18.15 -11.00
N THR A 397 14.78 -17.96 -9.99
CA THR A 397 14.45 -17.06 -8.88
C THR A 397 14.02 -15.69 -9.42
N THR A 398 13.37 -14.86 -8.60
CA THR A 398 12.96 -13.47 -8.93
C THR A 398 14.09 -12.52 -9.35
N SER A 399 15.32 -13.03 -9.48
CA SER A 399 16.53 -12.33 -9.90
C SER A 399 16.88 -12.55 -11.38
N ASP A 400 16.16 -13.42 -12.10
CA ASP A 400 16.35 -13.59 -13.54
C ASP A 400 15.86 -12.35 -14.30
N TYR A 401 16.65 -11.89 -15.26
CA TYR A 401 16.34 -10.73 -16.07
C TYR A 401 15.09 -10.92 -16.95
N LEU A 402 14.73 -12.17 -17.27
CA LEU A 402 13.49 -12.54 -17.99
C LEU A 402 12.26 -12.64 -17.09
N TYR A 403 12.43 -12.58 -15.76
CA TYR A 403 11.30 -12.46 -14.84
C TYR A 403 10.63 -11.09 -15.02
N LYS A 404 9.33 -11.10 -15.26
CA LYS A 404 8.50 -9.89 -15.32
C LYS A 404 7.22 -10.10 -14.52
N THR A 405 6.74 -9.03 -13.90
CA THR A 405 5.51 -9.01 -13.12
C THR A 405 4.71 -7.78 -13.49
N ASP A 406 3.41 -7.95 -13.58
CA ASP A 406 2.49 -6.85 -13.75
C ASP A 406 1.28 -7.00 -12.82
N LYS A 407 0.66 -5.87 -12.49
CA LYS A 407 -0.39 -5.80 -11.48
C LYS A 407 -1.53 -4.90 -11.91
N ALA A 408 -2.73 -5.31 -11.53
CA ALA A 408 -3.93 -4.48 -11.61
C ALA A 408 -4.68 -4.47 -10.27
N ILE A 409 -5.39 -3.38 -10.00
CA ILE A 409 -6.13 -3.18 -8.76
C ILE A 409 -7.62 -3.45 -9.01
N VAL A 410 -8.25 -4.16 -8.08
CA VAL A 410 -9.70 -4.36 -8.03
C VAL A 410 -10.22 -3.70 -6.76
N ARG A 411 -11.08 -2.69 -6.90
CA ARG A 411 -11.72 -1.99 -5.78
C ARG A 411 -13.23 -2.17 -5.82
N SER A 412 -13.84 -2.17 -4.64
CA SER A 412 -15.28 -1.92 -4.54
C SER A 412 -15.53 -0.42 -4.63
N PHE A 413 -16.56 0.03 -5.35
CA PHE A 413 -17.08 1.38 -5.07
C PHE A 413 -17.79 1.32 -3.71
N ILE A 414 -17.64 2.38 -2.91
CA ILE A 414 -18.30 2.51 -1.61
C ILE A 414 -19.10 3.82 -1.69
N PRO A 415 -20.44 3.76 -1.68
CA PRO A 415 -21.25 4.97 -1.73
C PRO A 415 -20.94 5.93 -0.58
N ASP A 416 -21.19 7.22 -0.76
CA ASP A 416 -21.10 8.26 0.28
C ASP A 416 -22.44 9.01 0.35
N TYR A 417 -23.27 8.74 1.36
CA TYR A 417 -24.58 9.39 1.49
C TYR A 417 -24.59 10.41 2.64
N ALA A 418 -24.71 11.69 2.31
CA ALA A 418 -24.82 12.75 3.30
C ALA A 418 -26.22 13.34 3.38
N ILE A 419 -26.61 13.82 4.56
CA ILE A 419 -27.85 14.57 4.77
C ILE A 419 -27.59 15.89 5.48
N GLN A 420 -28.31 16.93 5.09
CA GLN A 420 -28.19 18.26 5.68
C GLN A 420 -29.56 18.91 5.89
N ILE A 421 -29.76 19.48 7.07
CA ILE A 421 -30.91 20.29 7.46
C ILE A 421 -30.44 21.75 7.64
N MET A 422 -31.18 22.68 7.05
CA MET A 422 -30.94 24.12 7.20
C MET A 422 -32.24 24.92 7.39
N PRO A 423 -32.23 25.96 8.25
CA PRO A 423 -31.16 26.33 9.19
C PRO A 423 -31.06 25.32 10.36
N LYS A 424 -29.96 25.36 11.13
CA LYS A 424 -29.77 24.46 12.29
C LYS A 424 -30.61 24.81 13.50
N GLU A 425 -31.14 26.03 13.55
CA GLU A 425 -31.99 26.49 14.64
C GLU A 425 -33.07 27.42 14.09
N LYS A 426 -34.29 27.27 14.61
CA LYS A 426 -35.38 28.24 14.43
C LYS A 426 -36.09 28.51 15.76
N THR A 427 -36.63 29.72 15.87
CA THR A 427 -37.50 30.12 16.98
C THR A 427 -38.89 30.43 16.46
N ALA A 428 -39.94 29.95 17.13
CA ALA A 428 -41.33 30.18 16.73
C ALA A 428 -42.29 30.02 17.91
N LYS A 429 -43.49 30.65 17.85
CA LYS A 429 -44.47 30.55 18.94
C LYS A 429 -45.01 29.11 19.03
N PRO A 430 -45.30 28.57 20.23
CA PRO A 430 -45.91 27.23 20.33
C PRO A 430 -47.15 27.10 19.43
N GLY A 431 -47.19 26.02 18.64
CA GLY A 431 -48.26 25.74 17.65
C GLY A 431 -48.02 26.31 16.24
N GLU A 432 -47.07 27.24 16.06
CA GLU A 432 -46.67 27.79 14.77
C GLU A 432 -45.88 26.77 13.93
N ASP A 433 -46.11 26.78 12.62
CA ASP A 433 -45.38 25.94 11.67
C ASP A 433 -43.98 26.50 11.41
N VAL A 434 -43.00 25.60 11.40
CA VAL A 434 -41.58 25.90 11.20
C VAL A 434 -41.05 25.05 10.06
N ASP A 435 -40.64 25.73 8.98
CA ASP A 435 -40.11 25.07 7.79
C ASP A 435 -38.57 24.97 7.83
N PHE A 436 -38.03 23.82 7.45
CA PHE A 436 -36.60 23.61 7.20
C PHE A 436 -36.37 23.09 5.79
N ASN A 437 -35.22 23.41 5.23
CA ASN A 437 -34.71 22.83 4.00
C ASN A 437 -33.93 21.56 4.34
N LEU A 438 -34.13 20.53 3.53
CA LEU A 438 -33.47 19.24 3.64
C LEU A 438 -32.74 18.97 2.33
N THR A 439 -31.48 18.56 2.38
CA THR A 439 -30.71 18.15 1.21
C THR A 439 -30.06 16.81 1.49
N VAL A 440 -30.14 15.90 0.53
CA VAL A 440 -29.42 14.63 0.53
C VAL A 440 -28.47 14.63 -0.65
N THR A 441 -27.22 14.25 -0.41
CA THR A 441 -26.18 14.14 -1.44
C THR A 441 -25.67 12.71 -1.49
N TRP A 442 -25.33 12.20 -2.67
CA TRP A 442 -24.68 10.91 -2.83
C TRP A 442 -23.51 10.99 -3.82
N LYS A 443 -22.48 10.16 -3.59
CA LYS A 443 -21.35 9.94 -4.51
C LYS A 443 -21.05 8.47 -4.64
N GLU A 444 -20.40 8.09 -5.74
CA GLU A 444 -19.97 6.72 -6.04
C GLU A 444 -21.09 5.66 -5.88
N HIS A 445 -22.30 6.06 -6.22
CA HIS A 445 -23.52 5.28 -6.07
C HIS A 445 -23.69 4.25 -7.21
N PRO A 446 -24.08 3.01 -6.92
CA PRO A 446 -24.36 2.03 -7.97
C PRO A 446 -25.74 2.16 -8.57
N LYS A 447 -25.80 1.97 -9.89
CA LYS A 447 -27.01 2.02 -10.73
C LYS A 447 -28.25 1.27 -10.24
N GLU A 448 -28.13 0.35 -9.29
CA GLU A 448 -29.23 -0.45 -8.75
C GLU A 448 -29.50 -0.27 -7.25
N GLN A 449 -28.78 0.57 -6.51
CA GLN A 449 -29.10 0.83 -5.10
C GLN A 449 -29.94 2.08 -4.93
N GLY A 450 -30.43 2.31 -3.73
CA GLY A 450 -31.17 3.52 -3.40
C GLY A 450 -30.71 4.11 -2.07
N PHE A 451 -31.47 5.08 -1.60
CA PHE A 451 -31.38 5.52 -0.22
C PHE A 451 -32.77 5.76 0.35
N ARG A 452 -32.87 5.70 1.67
CA ARG A 452 -34.06 6.10 2.42
C ARG A 452 -33.72 7.24 3.36
N VAL A 453 -34.49 8.30 3.23
CA VAL A 453 -34.45 9.45 4.11
C VAL A 453 -35.48 9.23 5.22
N ILE A 454 -35.05 9.30 6.47
CA ILE A 454 -35.87 9.08 7.67
C ILE A 454 -35.80 10.33 8.52
N LEU A 455 -36.96 10.91 8.83
CA LEU A 455 -37.07 12.08 9.70
C LEU A 455 -37.90 11.76 10.95
N ALA A 456 -37.47 12.29 12.08
CA ALA A 456 -38.19 12.22 13.36
C ALA A 456 -38.14 13.58 14.05
N TYR A 457 -39.25 13.98 14.67
CA TYR A 457 -39.29 15.16 15.52
C TYR A 457 -39.34 14.75 16.99
N GLN A 458 -38.21 14.90 17.67
CA GLN A 458 -38.06 14.61 19.09
C GLN A 458 -38.62 15.76 19.92
N THR A 459 -39.76 15.51 20.56
CA THR A 459 -40.43 16.42 21.49
C THR A 459 -40.26 15.93 22.94
N PRO A 460 -40.64 16.72 23.96
CA PRO A 460 -40.66 16.26 25.36
C PRO A 460 -41.57 15.04 25.60
N ASN A 461 -42.58 14.85 24.75
CA ASN A 461 -43.57 13.78 24.90
C ASN A 461 -43.23 12.53 24.08
N GLY A 462 -42.10 12.53 23.36
CA GLY A 462 -41.67 11.43 22.50
C GLY A 462 -41.36 11.87 21.07
N LYS A 463 -41.11 10.88 20.21
CA LYS A 463 -40.85 11.09 18.78
C LYS A 463 -42.15 11.17 18.00
N LEU A 464 -42.22 12.10 17.07
CA LEU A 464 -43.37 12.27 16.18
C LEU A 464 -42.92 12.17 14.71
N PRO A 465 -43.74 11.55 13.84
CA PRO A 465 -43.53 11.61 12.40
C PRO A 465 -43.78 13.04 11.90
N VAL A 466 -43.08 13.46 10.84
CA VAL A 466 -43.16 14.80 10.26
C VAL A 466 -43.64 14.78 8.83
N ASP A 467 -44.31 15.84 8.39
CA ASP A 467 -44.61 16.04 6.97
C ASP A 467 -43.38 16.62 6.28
N PHE A 468 -42.89 15.92 5.25
CA PHE A 468 -41.83 16.45 4.40
C PHE A 468 -41.98 15.98 2.96
N THR A 469 -41.42 16.76 2.05
CA THR A 469 -41.23 16.39 0.66
C THR A 469 -39.76 16.45 0.32
N ILE A 470 -39.27 15.55 -0.52
CA ILE A 470 -37.90 15.60 -1.04
C ILE A 470 -37.91 15.13 -2.50
N GLY A 471 -37.38 15.95 -3.40
CA GLY A 471 -37.40 15.63 -4.83
C GLY A 471 -38.79 15.43 -5.43
N GLY A 472 -39.80 16.15 -4.92
CA GLY A 472 -41.19 15.98 -5.32
C GLY A 472 -41.91 14.75 -4.74
N MET A 473 -41.20 13.88 -4.02
CA MET A 473 -41.82 12.74 -3.31
C MET A 473 -42.32 13.18 -1.93
N THR A 474 -43.51 12.72 -1.55
CA THR A 474 -44.08 12.97 -0.22
C THR A 474 -43.78 11.83 0.74
N ALA A 475 -43.47 12.14 1.99
CA ALA A 475 -43.12 11.14 2.98
C ALA A 475 -44.27 10.21 3.38
N THR A 476 -43.93 8.94 3.62
CA THR A 476 -44.81 7.99 4.29
C THR A 476 -44.64 8.13 5.80
N LYS A 477 -45.75 8.34 6.52
CA LYS A 477 -45.76 8.46 7.99
C LYS A 477 -45.80 7.08 8.64
N GLY A 478 -44.80 6.79 9.47
CA GLY A 478 -44.82 5.70 10.44
C GLY A 478 -45.33 6.16 11.80
N LYS A 479 -45.12 5.33 12.82
CA LYS A 479 -45.53 5.64 14.21
C LYS A 479 -44.71 6.78 14.82
N ASP A 480 -43.39 6.72 14.69
CA ASP A 480 -42.45 7.63 15.37
C ASP A 480 -41.56 8.40 14.37
N VAL A 481 -41.59 8.03 13.09
CA VAL A 481 -40.74 8.57 12.02
C VAL A 481 -41.52 8.67 10.71
N SER A 482 -41.10 9.56 9.84
CA SER A 482 -41.54 9.60 8.43
C SER A 482 -40.38 9.22 7.52
N TYR A 483 -40.66 8.62 6.37
CA TYR A 483 -39.60 8.28 5.42
C TYR A 483 -39.97 8.45 3.95
N VAL A 484 -38.95 8.68 3.12
CA VAL A 484 -39.00 8.63 1.65
C VAL A 484 -37.89 7.72 1.17
N SER A 485 -38.19 6.79 0.27
CA SER A 485 -37.18 5.97 -0.39
C SER A 485 -37.01 6.43 -1.83
N ASN A 486 -35.77 6.54 -2.31
CA ASN A 486 -35.45 6.92 -3.68
C ASN A 486 -34.44 5.92 -4.26
N MET A 487 -34.77 5.35 -5.41
CA MET A 487 -33.83 4.54 -6.19
C MET A 487 -33.18 5.47 -7.23
N VAL A 488 -31.88 5.73 -7.06
CA VAL A 488 -31.17 6.64 -7.96
C VAL A 488 -30.37 5.84 -8.98
N THR A 489 -30.31 6.34 -10.21
CA THR A 489 -29.61 5.68 -11.33
C THR A 489 -28.30 6.38 -11.68
N GLN A 490 -28.05 7.55 -11.10
CA GLN A 490 -26.86 8.36 -11.33
C GLN A 490 -25.81 8.11 -10.24
N PRO A 491 -24.52 8.02 -10.60
CA PRO A 491 -23.45 7.70 -9.65
C PRO A 491 -23.22 8.79 -8.61
N GLU A 492 -23.62 10.02 -8.90
CA GLU A 492 -23.54 11.13 -7.96
C GLU A 492 -24.72 12.07 -8.18
N GLY A 493 -25.07 12.82 -7.15
CA GLY A 493 -26.15 13.79 -7.25
C GLY A 493 -26.58 14.35 -5.90
N ASN A 494 -27.59 15.20 -5.95
CA ASN A 494 -28.24 15.72 -4.77
C ASN A 494 -29.75 15.88 -5.01
N ILE A 495 -30.51 15.86 -3.93
CA ILE A 495 -31.94 16.08 -3.96
C ILE A 495 -32.33 16.91 -2.74
N SER A 496 -33.13 17.94 -2.95
CA SER A 496 -33.57 18.84 -1.88
C SER A 496 -35.08 18.81 -1.69
N GLY A 497 -35.50 19.32 -0.54
CA GLY A 497 -36.89 19.35 -0.15
C GLY A 497 -37.13 20.20 1.08
N THR A 498 -38.36 20.15 1.59
CA THR A 498 -38.78 20.90 2.75
C THR A 498 -39.47 20.00 3.76
N VAL A 499 -39.25 20.29 5.03
CA VAL A 499 -39.91 19.65 6.17
C VAL A 499 -40.58 20.73 7.02
N ARG A 500 -41.81 20.44 7.45
CA ARG A 500 -42.61 21.31 8.30
C ARG A 500 -42.88 20.63 9.63
N VAL A 501 -42.60 21.34 10.73
CA VAL A 501 -42.89 20.88 12.10
C VAL A 501 -43.58 21.98 12.89
N LYS A 502 -44.34 21.62 13.93
CA LYS A 502 -44.94 22.59 14.84
C LYS A 502 -44.03 22.88 16.02
N ALA A 503 -43.80 24.15 16.32
CA ALA A 503 -43.08 24.55 17.52
C ALA A 503 -43.82 24.06 18.78
N GLN A 504 -43.05 23.51 19.73
CA GLN A 504 -43.58 22.97 20.99
C GLN A 504 -43.33 23.97 22.13
N GLU A 505 -43.94 23.74 23.30
CA GLU A 505 -43.73 24.59 24.48
C GLU A 505 -42.32 24.51 25.08
N LYS A 506 -41.55 23.47 24.72
CA LYS A 506 -40.15 23.28 25.10
C LYS A 506 -39.30 23.02 23.86
N PRO A 507 -37.98 23.24 23.91
CA PRO A 507 -37.09 22.94 22.80
C PRO A 507 -37.28 21.52 22.28
N SER A 508 -37.38 21.39 20.96
CA SER A 508 -37.56 20.11 20.26
C SER A 508 -36.53 19.97 19.15
N THR A 509 -36.19 18.75 18.78
CA THR A 509 -35.13 18.47 17.82
C THR A 509 -35.68 17.72 16.61
N LEU A 510 -35.51 18.28 15.43
CA LEU A 510 -35.68 17.57 14.18
C LEU A 510 -34.42 16.76 13.89
N ILE A 511 -34.56 15.47 13.68
CA ILE A 511 -33.48 14.53 13.37
C ILE A 511 -33.75 13.98 11.96
N ALA A 512 -32.78 14.09 11.06
CA ALA A 512 -32.82 13.49 9.74
C ALA A 512 -31.69 12.48 9.60
N GLN A 513 -31.97 11.35 8.97
CA GLN A 513 -31.00 10.29 8.68
C GLN A 513 -31.19 9.83 7.23
N VAL A 514 -30.09 9.57 6.52
CA VAL A 514 -30.10 8.86 5.24
C VAL A 514 -29.48 7.48 5.41
N ILE A 515 -30.14 6.44 4.91
CA ILE A 515 -29.64 5.06 4.96
C ILE A 515 -29.57 4.47 3.55
N PRO A 516 -28.55 3.65 3.24
CA PRO A 516 -28.46 2.96 1.96
C PRO A 516 -29.58 1.91 1.80
N LEU A 517 -30.00 1.64 0.57
CA LEU A 517 -30.95 0.58 0.22
C LEU A 517 -30.34 -0.38 -0.82
N ASP A 518 -30.64 -1.66 -0.71
CA ASP A 518 -30.32 -2.63 -1.75
C ASP A 518 -31.21 -2.46 -3.00
N LYS A 519 -30.98 -3.29 -4.03
CA LYS A 519 -31.75 -3.27 -5.28
C LYS A 519 -33.22 -3.61 -5.16
N ASN A 520 -33.63 -4.20 -4.04
CA ASN A 520 -35.03 -4.50 -3.74
C ASN A 520 -35.66 -3.43 -2.83
N GLY A 521 -34.93 -2.37 -2.50
CA GLY A 521 -35.37 -1.32 -1.59
C GLY A 521 -35.27 -1.70 -0.10
N ALA A 522 -34.55 -2.76 0.25
CA ALA A 522 -34.32 -3.18 1.62
C ALA A 522 -33.20 -2.35 2.28
N PRO A 523 -33.38 -1.88 3.52
CA PRO A 523 -32.33 -1.16 4.27
C PRO A 523 -31.01 -1.91 4.38
N LEU A 524 -29.91 -1.22 4.09
CA LEU A 524 -28.54 -1.67 4.31
C LEU A 524 -27.94 -0.97 5.56
N PRO A 525 -26.94 -1.58 6.22
CA PRO A 525 -26.23 -0.96 7.34
C PRO A 525 -25.55 0.37 6.96
N VAL A 526 -25.56 1.35 7.87
CA VAL A 526 -24.84 2.63 7.70
C VAL A 526 -23.38 2.47 8.15
N GLN A 527 -22.60 1.70 7.38
CA GLN A 527 -21.19 1.43 7.63
C GLN A 527 -20.52 0.91 6.35
N ILE A 528 -19.19 0.93 6.30
CA ILE A 528 -18.41 0.29 5.23
C ILE A 528 -18.83 -1.19 5.11
N PRO A 529 -19.10 -1.72 3.91
CA PRO A 529 -18.86 -1.12 2.58
C PRO A 529 -20.07 -0.40 1.95
N TYR A 530 -21.11 -0.08 2.71
CA TYR A 530 -22.35 0.51 2.20
C TYR A 530 -22.39 2.04 2.31
N ASP A 531 -21.53 2.62 3.16
CA ASP A 531 -21.28 4.05 3.26
C ASP A 531 -19.82 4.32 3.68
N ILE A 532 -19.13 5.22 2.99
CA ILE A 532 -17.73 5.58 3.25
C ILE A 532 -17.57 6.51 4.46
N ASP A 533 -18.56 7.37 4.74
CA ASP A 533 -18.55 8.30 5.88
C ASP A 533 -19.90 8.31 6.63
N PRO A 534 -20.17 7.23 7.42
CA PRO A 534 -21.38 7.08 8.22
C PRO A 534 -21.75 8.26 9.14
N LYS A 535 -20.80 9.17 9.42
CA LYS A 535 -21.01 10.32 10.31
C LYS A 535 -21.81 11.42 9.64
N ASN A 536 -21.78 11.51 8.31
CA ASN A 536 -22.49 12.54 7.56
C ASN A 536 -23.93 12.12 7.17
N ASN A 537 -24.29 10.86 7.46
CA ASN A 537 -25.62 10.28 7.23
C ASN A 537 -26.69 10.77 8.19
N GLN A 538 -26.35 11.52 9.24
CA GLN A 538 -27.31 12.04 10.20
C GLN A 538 -27.07 13.52 10.45
N ASP A 539 -28.17 14.27 10.52
CA ASP A 539 -28.13 15.69 10.85
C ASP A 539 -29.31 16.09 11.74
N THR A 540 -29.16 17.21 12.46
CA THR A 540 -30.18 17.69 13.40
C THR A 540 -30.38 19.20 13.31
N ALA A 541 -31.60 19.64 13.60
CA ALA A 541 -31.95 21.04 13.77
C ALA A 541 -32.86 21.22 15.00
N ILE A 542 -32.76 22.37 15.67
CA ILE A 542 -33.47 22.67 16.91
C ILE A 542 -34.59 23.68 16.64
N VAL A 543 -35.79 23.40 17.18
CA VAL A 543 -36.89 24.35 17.26
C VAL A 543 -37.01 24.80 18.70
N LYS A 544 -36.73 26.08 18.97
CA LYS A 544 -36.91 26.69 20.29
C LYS A 544 -38.24 27.44 20.34
N PRO A 545 -39.03 27.29 21.42
CA PRO A 545 -40.20 28.13 21.63
C PRO A 545 -39.79 29.60 21.68
N LYS A 546 -40.59 30.45 21.03
CA LYS A 546 -40.51 31.91 21.12
C LYS A 546 -41.69 32.41 21.92
N GLY A 547 -41.40 33.30 22.87
CA GLY A 547 -42.39 33.95 23.73
C GLY A 547 -42.31 33.51 25.19
N ILE A 548 -42.94 34.31 26.03
CA ILE A 548 -42.82 34.34 27.48
C ILE A 548 -44.14 33.86 28.06
N ASP A 549 -44.11 33.16 29.18
CA ASP A 549 -45.31 32.68 29.90
C ASP A 549 -45.26 33.21 31.32
N TYR A 550 -45.97 34.29 31.59
CA TYR A 550 -46.11 34.83 32.93
C TYR A 550 -47.37 34.30 33.60
N VAL A 551 -47.21 33.61 34.74
CA VAL A 551 -48.31 33.01 35.47
C VAL A 551 -48.59 33.79 36.75
N ALA A 552 -49.80 34.35 36.87
CA ALA A 552 -50.31 34.89 38.12
C ALA A 552 -50.83 33.75 39.00
N LEU A 553 -50.36 33.66 40.25
CA LEU A 553 -50.67 32.52 41.13
C LEU A 553 -51.77 32.86 42.15
N PRO A 554 -52.99 32.31 42.05
CA PRO A 554 -54.05 32.62 43.01
C PRO A 554 -53.73 32.13 44.43
N TYR A 555 -54.31 32.80 45.43
CA TYR A 555 -54.34 32.26 46.79
C TYR A 555 -55.31 31.09 46.84
N LYS A 556 -54.88 29.95 47.40
CA LYS A 556 -55.73 28.76 47.51
C LYS A 556 -56.93 28.97 48.44
N ASP A 557 -56.73 29.76 49.51
CA ASP A 557 -57.71 29.97 50.56
C ASP A 557 -58.16 31.44 50.62
N THR A 558 -59.41 31.64 51.04
CA THR A 558 -59.94 32.97 51.37
C THR A 558 -59.21 33.54 52.58
N ILE A 559 -58.66 34.75 52.43
CA ILE A 559 -57.93 35.42 53.51
C ILE A 559 -58.94 36.01 54.49
N LYS A 560 -58.89 35.59 55.76
CA LYS A 560 -59.76 36.10 56.82
C LYS A 560 -59.04 37.16 57.64
N LEU A 561 -59.61 38.36 57.69
CA LEU A 561 -59.11 39.48 58.48
C LEU A 561 -60.14 39.93 59.50
N SER A 562 -59.67 40.58 60.54
CA SER A 562 -60.52 41.14 61.58
C SER A 562 -60.13 42.58 61.88
N ILE A 563 -61.10 43.49 61.82
CA ILE A 563 -60.94 44.87 62.28
C ILE A 563 -61.11 44.85 63.81
N PRO A 564 -60.08 45.22 64.59
CA PRO A 564 -60.18 45.32 66.04
C PRO A 564 -61.32 46.25 66.46
N TYR A 565 -61.99 45.96 67.58
CA TYR A 565 -63.18 46.72 67.99
C TYR A 565 -62.89 48.21 68.19
N ASP A 566 -61.67 48.54 68.63
CA ASP A 566 -61.14 49.87 68.94
C ASP A 566 -60.55 50.61 67.74
N LYS A 567 -60.50 49.99 66.55
CA LYS A 567 -59.98 50.60 65.32
C LYS A 567 -61.07 50.81 64.28
N ASP A 568 -61.10 51.97 63.66
CA ASP A 568 -62.06 52.24 62.56
C ASP A 568 -61.63 51.62 61.23
N LYS A 569 -60.34 51.31 61.08
CA LYS A 569 -59.80 50.64 59.91
C LYS A 569 -58.56 49.80 60.21
N ILE A 570 -58.25 48.87 59.32
CA ILE A 570 -56.95 48.19 59.23
C ILE A 570 -56.38 48.37 57.83
N ASP A 571 -55.07 48.48 57.73
CA ASP A 571 -54.33 48.46 56.46
C ASP A 571 -53.60 47.12 56.38
N GLN A 572 -53.98 46.28 55.42
CA GLN A 572 -53.35 44.98 55.22
C GLN A 572 -52.53 44.99 53.93
N LYS A 573 -51.30 44.52 54.05
CA LYS A 573 -50.39 44.30 52.93
C LYS A 573 -50.57 42.87 52.39
N PHE A 574 -50.77 42.74 51.09
CA PHE A 574 -50.90 41.49 50.36
C PHE A 574 -49.72 41.32 49.40
N SER A 575 -48.99 40.22 49.51
CA SER A 575 -47.91 39.89 48.58
C SER A 575 -48.51 39.05 47.44
N LEU A 576 -48.55 39.59 46.23
CA LEU A 576 -49.19 38.96 45.07
C LEU A 576 -48.15 38.14 44.29
N PRO A 577 -48.16 36.79 44.37
CA PRO A 577 -47.17 35.96 43.71
C PRO A 577 -47.44 35.82 42.21
N PHE A 578 -46.37 35.82 41.44
CA PHE A 578 -46.35 35.44 40.03
C PHE A 578 -45.00 34.83 39.67
N THR A 579 -44.96 34.04 38.59
CA THR A 579 -43.77 33.32 38.14
C THR A 579 -43.67 33.36 36.63
N ARG A 580 -42.46 33.16 36.09
CA ARG A 580 -42.22 32.98 34.67
C ARG A 580 -42.05 31.49 34.36
N MET A 581 -42.85 30.90 33.48
CA MET A 581 -42.91 29.44 33.26
C MET A 581 -42.34 28.98 31.90
N ASP A 582 -41.89 29.91 31.05
CA ASP A 582 -41.24 29.55 29.79
C ASP A 582 -39.79 29.07 29.98
N SER A 583 -39.23 28.46 28.92
CA SER A 583 -37.85 27.93 28.92
C SER A 583 -36.83 28.89 28.29
N ILE A 584 -37.18 30.17 28.10
CA ILE A 584 -36.27 31.14 27.46
C ILE A 584 -35.31 31.69 28.51
N GLU A 585 -34.01 31.59 28.25
CA GLU A 585 -32.99 32.17 29.14
C GLU A 585 -33.02 33.70 29.13
N GLY A 586 -32.51 34.30 30.21
CA GLY A 586 -32.43 35.76 30.37
C GLY A 586 -33.50 36.33 31.30
N ILE A 587 -33.41 37.64 31.55
CA ILE A 587 -34.33 38.38 32.41
C ILE A 587 -35.32 39.13 31.51
N VAL A 588 -36.62 38.90 31.70
CA VAL A 588 -37.65 39.56 30.88
C VAL A 588 -38.47 40.51 31.73
N PRO A 589 -38.50 41.83 31.44
CA PRO A 589 -39.26 42.80 32.22
C PRO A 589 -40.76 42.47 32.22
N TYR A 590 -41.43 42.89 33.29
CA TYR A 590 -42.86 42.65 33.48
C TYR A 590 -43.61 43.93 33.82
N MET A 591 -44.91 43.90 33.56
CA MET A 591 -45.89 44.88 34.01
C MET A 591 -47.04 44.13 34.69
N ILE A 592 -47.35 44.47 35.93
CA ILE A 592 -48.50 43.93 36.68
C ILE A 592 -49.52 45.04 36.90
N THR A 593 -50.79 44.76 36.62
CA THR A 593 -51.92 45.64 36.90
C THR A 593 -52.78 45.01 37.98
N ILE A 594 -53.07 45.75 39.04
CA ILE A 594 -53.82 45.30 40.22
C ILE A 594 -55.08 46.14 40.36
N ARG A 595 -56.21 45.48 40.60
CA ARG A 595 -57.53 46.08 40.82
C ARG A 595 -58.14 45.50 42.08
N ASP A 596 -58.87 46.31 42.83
CA ASP A 596 -59.60 45.82 43.99
C ASP A 596 -61.11 46.13 43.95
N SER A 597 -61.85 45.45 44.83
CA SER A 597 -63.30 45.64 45.02
C SER A 597 -63.73 47.01 45.54
N GLN A 598 -62.81 47.84 46.00
CA GLN A 598 -63.05 49.20 46.50
C GLN A 598 -62.74 50.28 45.44
N GLY A 599 -62.39 49.89 44.21
CA GLY A 599 -62.05 50.80 43.13
C GLY A 599 -60.56 51.18 43.07
N GLY A 600 -59.71 50.56 43.88
CA GLY A 600 -58.27 50.69 43.81
C GLY A 600 -57.71 50.17 42.49
N TYR A 601 -56.75 50.92 41.93
CA TYR A 601 -56.04 50.58 40.69
C TYR A 601 -54.57 50.95 40.82
N GLN A 602 -53.66 50.00 40.60
CA GLN A 602 -52.22 50.25 40.59
C GLN A 602 -51.54 49.43 39.49
N THR A 603 -50.50 50.00 38.87
CA THR A 603 -49.64 49.30 37.92
C THR A 603 -48.20 49.37 38.41
N PHE A 604 -47.50 48.24 38.37
CA PHE A 604 -46.08 48.15 38.69
C PHE A 604 -45.31 47.59 37.50
N SER A 605 -44.13 48.14 37.24
CA SER A 605 -43.18 47.59 36.29
C SER A 605 -41.92 47.15 37.02
N GLY A 606 -41.31 46.04 36.60
CA GLY A 606 -40.09 45.53 37.22
C GLY A 606 -39.02 45.14 36.22
N PRO A 607 -37.75 44.99 36.68
CA PRO A 607 -36.60 44.68 35.82
C PRO A 607 -36.69 43.30 35.16
N GLY A 608 -37.65 42.47 35.60
CA GLY A 608 -37.94 41.17 35.03
C GLY A 608 -37.64 40.00 35.93
N LEU A 609 -37.91 38.81 35.40
CA LEU A 609 -37.68 37.52 36.03
C LEU A 609 -36.86 36.61 35.11
N LYS A 610 -35.96 35.83 35.71
CA LYS A 610 -35.40 34.64 35.07
C LYS A 610 -36.49 33.59 34.88
N ASN A 611 -36.26 32.63 34.00
CA ASN A 611 -37.14 31.48 33.85
C ASN A 611 -37.30 30.72 35.18
N PHE A 612 -38.53 30.35 35.51
CA PHE A 612 -38.95 29.70 36.76
C PHE A 612 -38.69 30.49 38.05
N GLU A 613 -38.30 31.76 37.96
CA GLU A 613 -38.20 32.64 39.12
C GLU A 613 -39.60 33.07 39.56
N MET A 614 -39.84 33.05 40.87
CA MET A 614 -41.06 33.57 41.51
C MET A 614 -40.78 34.95 42.11
N LYS A 615 -41.69 35.91 41.90
CA LYS A 615 -41.67 37.22 42.57
C LYS A 615 -43.01 37.54 43.20
N TYR A 616 -42.94 38.53 44.09
CA TYR A 616 -44.08 39.09 44.80
C TYR A 616 -44.14 40.58 44.52
N VAL A 617 -45.34 41.10 44.25
CA VAL A 617 -45.62 42.54 44.27
C VAL A 617 -46.53 42.81 45.45
N ASP A 618 -46.11 43.73 46.31
CA ASP A 618 -46.87 44.07 47.49
C ASP A 618 -47.94 45.11 47.20
N TYR A 619 -49.16 44.85 47.67
CA TYR A 619 -50.32 45.74 47.54
C TYR A 619 -50.97 45.96 48.89
N THR A 620 -51.19 47.21 49.29
CA THR A 620 -51.83 47.54 50.57
C THR A 620 -53.26 47.98 50.33
N MET A 621 -54.21 47.35 51.03
CA MET A 621 -55.65 47.68 50.98
C MET A 621 -56.16 48.02 52.39
N SER A 622 -57.01 49.04 52.47
CA SER A 622 -57.60 49.52 53.72
C SER A 622 -59.02 48.98 53.91
N PHE A 623 -59.34 48.46 55.08
CA PHE A 623 -60.67 47.93 55.39
C PHE A 623 -61.28 48.68 56.57
N SER A 624 -62.41 49.35 56.32
CA SER A 624 -63.18 50.10 57.34
C SER A 624 -64.53 49.48 57.68
N LYS A 625 -64.96 48.46 56.94
CA LYS A 625 -66.24 47.76 57.14
C LYS A 625 -66.02 46.24 57.03
N ALA A 626 -66.91 45.49 57.68
CA ALA A 626 -67.00 44.06 57.47
C ALA A 626 -67.60 43.77 56.09
N GLY A 627 -67.18 42.69 55.45
CA GLY A 627 -67.64 42.29 54.12
C GLY A 627 -66.66 41.39 53.38
N THR A 628 -67.04 41.00 52.16
CA THR A 628 -66.19 40.26 51.23
C THR A 628 -65.59 41.24 50.22
N TYR A 629 -64.26 41.20 50.12
CA TYR A 629 -63.45 42.01 49.22
C TYR A 629 -62.68 41.10 48.26
N TRP A 630 -62.18 41.66 47.17
CA TRP A 630 -61.31 40.94 46.25
C TRP A 630 -60.18 41.83 45.71
N ILE A 631 -59.08 41.18 45.35
CA ILE A 631 -57.96 41.75 44.59
C ILE A 631 -57.82 40.90 43.33
N GLU A 632 -57.83 41.52 42.16
CA GLU A 632 -57.53 40.90 40.88
C GLU A 632 -56.23 41.49 40.36
N TYR A 633 -55.34 40.65 39.86
CA TYR A 633 -54.11 41.12 39.25
C TYR A 633 -53.77 40.36 37.98
N GLU A 634 -53.19 41.11 37.06
CA GLU A 634 -52.87 40.67 35.70
C GLU A 634 -51.41 41.02 35.41
N ILE A 635 -50.60 40.01 35.08
CA ILE A 635 -49.16 40.14 34.81
C ILE A 635 -48.90 40.03 33.29
N TRP A 636 -48.00 40.82 32.72
CA TRP A 636 -47.61 40.70 31.31
C TRP A 636 -46.11 40.89 31.13
N PRO A 637 -45.48 40.23 30.15
CA PRO A 637 -44.14 40.59 29.70
C PRO A 637 -44.15 41.97 29.04
N VAL A 638 -42.99 42.63 29.00
CA VAL A 638 -42.81 43.87 28.26
C VAL A 638 -41.80 43.63 27.13
N PRO A 639 -42.20 43.73 25.84
CA PRO A 639 -43.54 44.07 25.34
C PRO A 639 -44.57 42.93 25.48
N LYS A 640 -45.86 43.29 25.49
CA LYS A 640 -47.00 42.40 25.81
C LYS A 640 -47.20 41.26 24.81
N ASP A 641 -46.82 41.47 23.55
CA ASP A 641 -46.96 40.51 22.44
C ASP A 641 -45.99 39.32 22.53
N LEU A 642 -45.05 39.37 23.48
CA LEU A 642 -44.23 38.23 23.87
C LEU A 642 -45.03 37.15 24.61
N GLU A 643 -46.16 37.47 25.24
CA GLU A 643 -46.96 36.51 25.99
C GLU A 643 -47.50 35.39 25.09
N THR A 644 -47.40 34.15 25.58
CA THR A 644 -47.81 32.95 24.85
C THR A 644 -49.03 32.27 25.44
N LYS A 645 -49.33 32.49 26.73
CA LYS A 645 -50.51 31.94 27.42
C LYS A 645 -51.25 33.01 28.23
N PRO A 646 -51.88 34.02 27.57
CA PRO A 646 -52.63 35.09 28.23
C PRO A 646 -53.63 34.66 29.31
N GLU A 647 -54.14 33.43 29.23
CA GLU A 647 -55.05 32.84 30.20
C GLU A 647 -54.41 32.62 31.58
N ASN A 648 -53.10 32.42 31.65
CA ASN A 648 -52.36 32.22 32.91
C ASN A 648 -52.05 33.53 33.64
N ASN A 649 -52.20 34.65 32.94
CA ASN A 649 -51.72 35.95 33.39
C ASN A 649 -52.59 36.59 34.46
N LYS A 650 -53.76 36.00 34.77
CA LYS A 650 -54.77 36.58 35.68
C LYS A 650 -54.99 35.71 36.91
N ALA A 651 -55.00 36.34 38.08
CA ALA A 651 -55.41 35.71 39.32
C ALA A 651 -56.30 36.62 40.16
N ARG A 652 -57.12 36.01 41.02
CA ARG A 652 -58.01 36.69 41.96
C ARG A 652 -57.82 36.15 43.37
N ILE A 653 -57.84 37.06 44.33
CA ILE A 653 -57.79 36.79 45.76
C ILE A 653 -59.11 37.25 46.37
N THR A 654 -59.71 36.42 47.22
CA THR A 654 -60.90 36.76 47.99
C THR A 654 -60.52 36.97 49.46
N ILE A 655 -61.07 38.03 50.05
CA ILE A 655 -60.74 38.47 51.41
C ILE A 655 -62.06 38.63 52.17
N GLU A 656 -62.18 38.00 53.33
CA GLU A 656 -63.30 38.16 54.24
C GLU A 656 -62.87 38.99 55.43
N VAL A 657 -63.56 40.10 55.67
CA VAL A 657 -63.26 40.99 56.78
C VAL A 657 -64.42 40.98 57.77
N ASN A 658 -64.11 40.70 59.04
CA ASN A 658 -65.06 40.76 60.13
C ASN A 658 -64.74 41.94 61.06
N LYS A 659 -65.75 42.57 61.65
CA LYS A 659 -65.55 43.56 62.72
C LYS A 659 -65.68 42.85 64.05
N ILE A 660 -64.64 42.89 64.88
CA ILE A 660 -64.70 42.29 66.22
C ILE A 660 -65.66 43.15 67.05
N PRO A 661 -66.72 42.57 67.67
CA PRO A 661 -67.62 43.32 68.53
C PRO A 661 -66.86 43.83 69.75
N LYS A 662 -67.28 44.98 70.29
CA LYS A 662 -66.74 45.51 71.55
C LYS A 662 -66.89 44.42 72.64
N PRO A 663 -65.85 44.12 73.44
CA PRO A 663 -65.96 43.16 74.53
C PRO A 663 -67.14 43.55 75.41
N ALA A 664 -68.00 42.58 75.74
CA ALA A 664 -69.03 42.80 76.74
C ALA A 664 -68.35 43.29 78.02
N ARG A 665 -68.82 44.41 78.58
CA ARG A 665 -68.33 44.83 79.91
C ARG A 665 -68.55 43.65 80.85
N PRO A 666 -67.53 43.22 81.63
CA PRO A 666 -67.77 42.20 82.64
C PRO A 666 -68.94 42.65 83.51
N SER A 667 -69.89 41.73 83.72
CA SER A 667 -71.00 41.98 84.64
C SER A 667 -70.42 42.38 86.00
N PRO A 668 -70.95 43.41 86.69
CA PRO A 668 -70.48 43.83 88.01
C PRO A 668 -70.49 42.73 89.09
N ASP A 669 -71.13 41.58 88.85
CA ASP A 669 -71.40 40.53 89.85
C ASP A 669 -70.33 39.42 89.99
N SER A 670 -69.07 39.66 89.62
CA SER A 670 -67.98 38.77 90.05
C SER A 670 -67.10 39.48 91.07
N GLY A 671 -67.37 39.21 92.35
CA GLY A 671 -66.67 39.73 93.53
C GLY A 671 -65.22 39.25 93.64
N LEU A 672 -64.39 39.57 92.65
CA LEU A 672 -62.95 39.39 92.73
C LEU A 672 -62.32 40.65 93.36
N HIS A 673 -62.32 40.65 94.69
CA HIS A 673 -61.42 41.47 95.50
C HIS A 673 -59.98 41.02 95.21
N VAL A 674 -59.17 41.87 94.61
CA VAL A 674 -57.71 41.70 94.59
C VAL A 674 -57.15 42.55 95.71
N GLU A 675 -56.81 41.92 96.84
CA GLU A 675 -55.90 42.52 97.83
C GLU A 675 -54.51 42.61 97.18
N LEU A 676 -54.02 43.83 96.97
CA LEU A 676 -52.59 44.06 96.79
C LEU A 676 -51.94 44.01 98.18
N ARG A 677 -51.23 42.92 98.48
CA ARG A 677 -50.30 42.85 99.63
C ARG A 677 -48.88 43.18 99.17
N GLY A 678 -48.30 44.19 99.80
CA GLY A 678 -46.85 44.38 100.00
C GLY A 678 -46.06 44.83 98.78
#